data_AF-A0A1D1Y9Q8-F1
#
_entry.id   AF-A0A1D1Y9Q8-F1
#
_cell.length_a   1.000
_cell.length_b   1.000
_cell.length_c   1.000
_cell.angle_alpha   90.00
_cell.angle_beta   90.00
_cell.angle_gamma   90.00
#
_symmetry.space_group_name_H-M   'P 1'
#
loop_
_entity.id
_entity.type
_entity.pdbx_description
1 polymer ?
#
loop_
_entity_poly.entity_id
_entity_poly.type
_entity_poly.pdbx_seq_one_letter_code
_entity_poly.pdbx_strand_id
1 'polypeptide(L)'
;SFDHPTDTLLPRMKLRSNFSTGEGLRLTSWRGRTDPSLGEFVYTLDPKTSLQLYIMKGSEVYWRGTVWNGSMYIVTQVGNLSSVYIQTVDASDDEIYWTFTMTDSSLPARYVLDQMGRLSFFFWDARVQDWTLTGSLPTRPCDFYNRCGPSGSCVYTLGNSPVCKCLDGFVPRNPKDWEMGNFTGGCVRRILLRCDGTDRFVKFGGMKLPDQFSVIWNKSAMQCEAECSAACRCQAYAYANFSSLNRTGSRCLLWRGEMIDLGQIPVFSEDLYVRLHASGQDNNTVLGHTSSNRHKGFIKIILPILSIALFLVGICCYFLIKRIKSQVDKRKTRKLLLLEDLNFSNALGCEKEISDVPLLDFKSLKAATSNFCSANKLGEGGFGPVYKGKLLSGHEIAVKRLSKRSSQGCQEFANEVRLIANLQHKNLVRLLGWCAHKDEKILIYEYMPNKSLDKFIFDTARSMDLTWEKRFRIIEGIANGLLYLHEYSRMRVIHRDLKTSNILLDSEMNPKISDFGLARIFKTNQTEANTGNVVGTYGYMSPEYALNGIFSEKSDVFSFGVILLELITGKRSTGFYAYRNSLNLLGYAWQMWEEGRALELQDLSMGDSVQTSEVLKCIQLGLLCIQEDASDRPTMSSIVSILSNENCTLPVPKQPAFAIGKHSYRFLPFSH
;
A
#
# COMPACT_ATOMS: atom_id res chain seq x y z
N SER A 1 23.58 -26.11 -13.42
CA SER A 1 23.47 -25.14 -14.52
C SER A 1 23.04 -23.76 -14.01
N PHE A 2 22.06 -23.66 -13.11
CA PHE A 2 21.62 -22.36 -12.57
C PHE A 2 22.71 -21.58 -11.82
N ASP A 3 23.70 -22.26 -11.25
CA ASP A 3 24.87 -21.64 -10.62
C ASP A 3 25.95 -21.15 -11.62
N HIS A 4 25.74 -21.37 -12.93
CA HIS A 4 26.64 -20.89 -13.98
C HIS A 4 25.83 -20.29 -15.14
N PRO A 5 25.12 -19.17 -14.91
CA PRO A 5 24.28 -18.56 -15.93
C PRO A 5 25.12 -17.95 -17.08
N THR A 6 24.56 -17.95 -18.27
CA THR A 6 25.13 -17.31 -19.48
C THR A 6 24.53 -15.90 -19.65
N ASP A 7 23.88 -15.63 -20.76
CA ASP A 7 23.15 -14.39 -21.09
C ASP A 7 21.70 -14.40 -20.60
N THR A 8 21.20 -15.55 -20.16
CA THR A 8 19.77 -15.79 -19.91
C THR A 8 19.48 -16.05 -18.44
N LEU A 9 18.43 -15.41 -17.91
CA LEU A 9 17.85 -15.72 -16.60
C LEU A 9 16.43 -16.27 -16.77
N LEU A 10 16.20 -17.45 -16.20
CA LEU A 10 14.91 -18.13 -16.19
C LEU A 10 14.16 -17.88 -14.86
N PRO A 11 12.85 -18.19 -14.78
CA PRO A 11 12.08 -17.98 -13.56
C PRO A 11 12.69 -18.82 -12.42
N ARG A 12 12.74 -18.24 -11.22
CA ARG A 12 13.33 -18.81 -9.99
C ARG A 12 14.86 -18.91 -10.00
N MET A 13 15.53 -18.56 -11.11
CA MET A 13 16.99 -18.40 -11.08
C MET A 13 17.36 -17.18 -10.25
N LYS A 14 18.40 -17.33 -9.44
CA LYS A 14 18.88 -16.30 -8.54
C LYS A 14 20.11 -15.61 -9.13
N LEU A 15 20.00 -14.31 -9.36
CA LEU A 15 21.17 -13.44 -9.50
C LEU A 15 21.60 -13.06 -8.07
N ARG A 16 22.56 -13.78 -7.49
CA ARG A 16 22.93 -13.66 -6.07
C ARG A 16 24.30 -13.02 -5.87
N SER A 17 24.51 -12.49 -4.67
CA SER A 17 25.78 -12.04 -4.11
C SER A 17 25.91 -12.67 -2.73
N ASN A 18 26.98 -13.43 -2.50
CA ASN A 18 27.26 -14.04 -1.20
C ASN A 18 28.09 -13.08 -0.33
N PHE A 19 27.60 -12.76 0.87
CA PHE A 19 28.24 -11.81 1.77
C PHE A 19 29.58 -12.32 2.34
N SER A 20 29.74 -13.64 2.45
CA SER A 20 30.92 -14.27 3.06
C SER A 20 32.06 -14.51 2.07
N THR A 21 31.73 -14.88 0.82
CA THR A 21 32.73 -15.19 -0.21
C THR A 21 32.95 -14.05 -1.20
N GLY A 22 32.02 -13.09 -1.28
CA GLY A 22 32.01 -12.05 -2.32
C GLY A 22 31.73 -12.59 -3.72
N GLU A 23 31.43 -13.89 -3.87
CA GLU A 23 31.09 -14.50 -5.15
C GLU A 23 29.66 -14.12 -5.53
N GLY A 24 29.50 -13.64 -6.77
CA GLY A 24 28.21 -13.24 -7.32
C GLY A 24 27.89 -13.96 -8.63
N LEU A 25 26.62 -14.32 -8.82
CA LEU A 25 26.11 -14.77 -10.12
C LEU A 25 25.78 -13.56 -10.99
N ARG A 26 26.20 -13.63 -12.26
CA ARG A 26 26.06 -12.55 -13.24
C ARG A 26 25.64 -13.11 -14.58
N LEU A 27 24.81 -12.39 -15.33
CA LEU A 27 24.60 -12.72 -16.73
C LEU A 27 25.70 -12.08 -17.56
N THR A 28 26.25 -12.80 -18.52
CA THR A 28 27.20 -12.27 -19.49
C THR A 28 26.59 -12.41 -20.87
N SER A 29 26.50 -11.29 -21.59
CA SER A 29 26.02 -11.27 -22.97
C SER A 29 26.83 -12.20 -23.86
N TRP A 30 26.22 -12.67 -24.93
CA TRP A 30 26.95 -13.29 -26.03
C TRP A 30 27.78 -12.25 -26.79
N ARG A 31 28.88 -12.68 -27.40
CA ARG A 31 29.71 -11.82 -28.25
C ARG A 31 28.97 -11.34 -29.50
N GLY A 32 28.12 -12.21 -30.06
CA GLY A 32 27.28 -11.88 -31.20
C GLY A 32 26.02 -12.73 -31.22
N ARG A 33 25.06 -12.39 -32.08
CA ARG A 33 23.76 -13.10 -32.16
C ARG A 33 23.87 -14.60 -32.43
N THR A 34 24.94 -15.03 -33.07
CA THR A 34 25.21 -16.43 -33.43
C THR A 34 26.49 -16.96 -32.78
N ASP A 35 27.16 -16.17 -31.93
CA ASP A 35 28.41 -16.53 -31.26
C ASP A 35 28.20 -16.50 -29.74
N PRO A 36 27.97 -17.66 -29.10
CA PRO A 36 27.71 -17.76 -27.66
C PRO A 36 28.94 -17.58 -26.78
N SER A 37 30.11 -17.24 -27.36
CA SER A 37 31.27 -16.86 -26.56
C SER A 37 31.01 -15.58 -25.76
N LEU A 38 31.82 -15.35 -24.72
CA LEU A 38 31.64 -14.23 -23.80
C LEU A 38 31.72 -12.88 -24.53
N GLY A 39 30.65 -12.09 -24.39
CA GLY A 39 30.53 -10.72 -24.85
C GLY A 39 31.00 -9.69 -23.83
N GLU A 40 30.75 -8.42 -24.13
CA GLU A 40 31.28 -7.27 -23.37
C GLU A 40 30.38 -6.83 -22.21
N PHE A 41 29.08 -7.12 -22.30
CA PHE A 41 28.09 -6.68 -21.32
C PHE A 41 27.84 -7.72 -20.23
N VAL A 42 27.74 -7.24 -18.99
CA VAL A 42 27.50 -8.06 -17.80
C VAL A 42 26.36 -7.46 -17.00
N TYR A 43 25.35 -8.25 -16.65
CA TYR A 43 24.27 -7.87 -15.75
C TYR A 43 24.47 -8.50 -14.37
N THR A 44 24.55 -7.67 -13.33
CA THR A 44 24.95 -8.12 -11.99
C THR A 44 24.39 -7.21 -10.90
N LEU A 45 24.45 -7.68 -9.65
CA LEU A 45 24.21 -6.87 -8.46
C LEU A 45 25.37 -5.88 -8.25
N ASP A 46 25.08 -4.76 -7.59
CA ASP A 46 26.12 -3.85 -7.13
C ASP A 46 27.12 -4.63 -6.23
N PRO A 47 28.40 -4.73 -6.62
CA PRO A 47 29.39 -5.48 -5.86
C PRO A 47 29.71 -4.85 -4.51
N LYS A 48 29.36 -3.57 -4.28
CA LYS A 48 29.67 -2.87 -3.01
C LYS A 48 28.57 -3.00 -1.98
N THR A 49 27.33 -2.71 -2.36
CA THR A 49 26.19 -2.67 -1.43
C THR A 49 25.16 -3.75 -1.71
N SER A 50 25.15 -4.30 -2.93
CA SER A 50 24.16 -5.26 -3.43
C SER A 50 22.71 -4.77 -3.34
N LEU A 51 22.48 -3.45 -3.19
CA LEU A 51 21.15 -2.82 -3.14
C LEU A 51 20.69 -2.28 -4.49
N GLN A 52 21.46 -2.51 -5.56
CA GLN A 52 21.20 -2.03 -6.90
C GLN A 52 21.61 -3.09 -7.92
N LEU A 53 21.09 -2.97 -9.15
CA LEU A 53 21.49 -3.77 -10.30
C LEU A 53 22.23 -2.90 -11.30
N TYR A 54 23.25 -3.47 -11.93
CA TYR A 54 24.02 -2.83 -13.00
C TYR A 54 24.00 -3.68 -14.27
N ILE A 55 23.99 -2.99 -15.41
CA ILE A 55 24.58 -3.51 -16.63
C ILE A 55 25.93 -2.81 -16.76
N MET A 56 27.01 -3.59 -16.80
CA MET A 56 28.37 -3.13 -17.02
C MET A 56 28.74 -3.34 -18.47
N LYS A 57 29.52 -2.43 -19.04
CA LYS A 57 30.24 -2.60 -20.30
C LYS A 57 31.73 -2.56 -19.98
N GLY A 58 32.39 -3.71 -19.95
CA GLY A 58 33.73 -3.81 -19.38
C GLY A 58 33.75 -3.34 -17.91
N SER A 59 34.50 -2.27 -17.62
CA SER A 59 34.60 -1.66 -16.28
C SER A 59 33.64 -0.50 -16.03
N GLU A 60 32.90 -0.05 -17.05
CA GLU A 60 32.01 1.11 -16.95
C GLU A 60 30.57 0.69 -16.68
N VAL A 61 29.86 1.49 -15.88
CA VAL A 61 28.42 1.29 -15.66
C VAL A 61 27.66 1.80 -16.88
N TYR A 62 26.93 0.91 -17.55
CA TYR A 62 26.14 1.22 -18.74
C TYR A 62 24.69 1.56 -18.38
N TRP A 63 24.11 0.83 -17.44
CA TRP A 63 22.76 1.07 -16.90
C TRP A 63 22.72 0.74 -15.41
N ARG A 64 21.84 1.42 -14.67
CA ARG A 64 21.62 1.21 -13.25
C ARG A 64 20.13 1.19 -12.88
N GLY A 65 19.75 0.19 -12.10
CA GLY A 65 18.43 0.07 -11.47
C GLY A 65 18.22 1.00 -10.26
N THR A 66 16.98 1.12 -9.78
CA THR A 66 16.68 1.86 -8.55
C THR A 66 17.31 1.19 -7.32
N VAL A 67 17.50 1.95 -6.24
CA VAL A 67 17.96 1.38 -4.96
C VAL A 67 16.81 0.63 -4.31
N TRP A 68 17.11 -0.53 -3.75
CA TRP A 68 16.10 -1.43 -3.23
C TRP A 68 15.70 -1.06 -1.80
N ASN A 69 14.41 -0.96 -1.51
CA ASN A 69 13.87 -0.68 -0.16
C ASN A 69 13.20 -1.91 0.50
N GLY A 70 13.18 -3.08 -0.16
CA GLY A 70 12.58 -4.31 0.36
C GLY A 70 12.15 -5.25 -0.76
N SER A 71 11.26 -6.20 -0.46
CA SER A 71 10.64 -7.06 -1.48
C SER A 71 9.76 -6.23 -2.41
N MET A 72 10.20 -6.11 -3.66
CA MET A 72 9.47 -5.41 -4.72
C MET A 72 8.48 -6.36 -5.38
N TYR A 73 7.31 -5.86 -5.78
CA TYR A 73 6.34 -6.62 -6.55
C TYR A 73 6.00 -5.81 -7.78
N ILE A 74 6.64 -6.11 -8.90
CA ILE A 74 6.34 -5.46 -10.17
C ILE A 74 5.27 -6.28 -10.88
N VAL A 75 4.02 -5.84 -10.83
CA VAL A 75 2.96 -6.44 -11.63
C VAL A 75 2.95 -5.77 -12.99
N THR A 76 3.37 -6.50 -14.03
CA THR A 76 3.22 -6.04 -15.42
C THR A 76 2.37 -7.03 -16.19
N GLN A 77 1.37 -6.53 -16.93
CA GLN A 77 0.63 -7.35 -17.88
C GLN A 77 1.52 -7.69 -19.07
N VAL A 78 1.61 -8.98 -19.39
CA VAL A 78 2.48 -9.49 -20.44
C VAL A 78 1.61 -9.81 -21.67
N GLY A 79 1.40 -8.81 -22.52
CA GLY A 79 0.52 -8.93 -23.68
C GLY A 79 -0.92 -9.29 -23.30
N ASN A 80 -1.47 -10.35 -23.92
CA ASN A 80 -2.83 -10.85 -23.65
C ASN A 80 -2.89 -11.94 -22.57
N LEU A 81 -1.75 -12.29 -21.95
CA LEU A 81 -1.65 -13.26 -20.87
C LEU A 81 -1.47 -12.49 -19.55
N SER A 82 -2.38 -12.65 -18.60
CA SER A 82 -2.25 -12.08 -17.26
C SER A 82 -1.27 -12.89 -16.40
N SER A 83 -0.09 -13.18 -16.93
CA SER A 83 0.99 -13.75 -16.14
C SER A 83 1.70 -12.58 -15.47
N VAL A 84 1.47 -12.46 -14.17
CA VAL A 84 2.19 -11.53 -13.32
C VAL A 84 3.56 -12.14 -13.07
N TYR A 85 4.63 -11.42 -13.43
CA TYR A 85 5.95 -11.84 -13.01
C TYR A 85 6.33 -11.09 -11.74
N ILE A 86 6.68 -11.80 -10.68
CA ILE A 86 7.07 -11.20 -9.41
C ILE A 86 8.58 -11.10 -9.40
N GLN A 87 9.14 -9.89 -9.36
CA GLN A 87 10.57 -9.70 -9.16
C GLN A 87 10.88 -9.60 -7.66
N THR A 88 11.41 -10.65 -7.06
CA THR A 88 11.74 -10.66 -5.64
C THR A 88 13.22 -10.39 -5.43
N VAL A 89 13.49 -9.46 -4.53
CA VAL A 89 14.77 -9.35 -3.87
C VAL A 89 14.61 -9.92 -2.48
N ASP A 90 15.47 -10.87 -2.14
CA ASP A 90 15.49 -11.47 -0.82
C ASP A 90 16.93 -11.58 -0.30
N ALA A 91 17.07 -11.47 1.01
CA ALA A 91 18.34 -11.52 1.71
C ALA A 91 18.23 -12.53 2.86
N SER A 92 19.10 -13.54 2.83
CA SER A 92 19.35 -14.43 3.96
C SER A 92 20.53 -13.89 4.79
N ASP A 93 20.95 -14.64 5.80
CA ASP A 93 22.14 -14.28 6.58
C ASP A 93 23.43 -14.34 5.74
N ASP A 94 23.46 -15.15 4.68
CA ASP A 94 24.66 -15.45 3.90
C ASP A 94 24.65 -14.89 2.46
N GLU A 95 23.47 -14.65 1.86
CA GLU A 95 23.36 -14.16 0.48
C GLU A 95 22.23 -13.13 0.32
N ILE A 96 22.40 -12.22 -0.65
CA ILE A 96 21.30 -11.42 -1.22
C ILE A 96 21.13 -11.79 -2.68
N TYR A 97 19.89 -11.93 -3.13
CA TYR A 97 19.62 -12.32 -4.49
C TYR A 97 18.40 -11.64 -5.09
N TRP A 98 18.50 -11.41 -6.39
CA TRP A 98 17.38 -11.06 -7.24
C TRP A 98 16.86 -12.33 -7.94
N THR A 99 15.55 -12.49 -8.01
CA THR A 99 14.90 -13.52 -8.81
C THR A 99 13.63 -12.95 -9.40
N PHE A 100 13.12 -13.57 -10.45
CA PHE A 100 11.74 -13.35 -10.87
C PHE A 100 10.99 -14.68 -10.91
N THR A 101 9.69 -14.66 -10.64
CA THR A 101 8.81 -15.82 -10.77
C THR A 101 7.61 -15.45 -11.64
N MET A 102 7.00 -16.43 -12.29
CA MET A 102 5.74 -16.24 -13.00
C MET A 102 4.61 -16.76 -12.11
N THR A 103 3.47 -16.06 -12.04
CA THR A 103 2.28 -16.59 -11.36
C THR A 103 1.74 -17.83 -12.06
N ASP A 104 1.85 -17.87 -13.38
CA ASP A 104 1.65 -19.09 -14.16
C ASP A 104 2.98 -19.80 -14.36
N SER A 105 3.22 -20.88 -13.61
CA SER A 105 4.43 -21.69 -13.74
C SER A 105 4.54 -22.43 -15.07
N SER A 106 3.46 -22.53 -15.84
CA SER A 106 3.44 -23.22 -17.14
C SER A 106 3.90 -22.34 -18.30
N LEU A 107 3.97 -21.01 -18.10
CA LEU A 107 4.42 -20.08 -19.13
C LEU A 107 5.96 -19.95 -19.13
N PRO A 108 6.65 -20.37 -20.20
CA PRO A 108 8.07 -20.09 -20.34
C PRO A 108 8.30 -18.58 -20.45
N ALA A 109 9.17 -18.06 -19.59
CA ALA A 109 9.58 -16.66 -19.60
C ALA A 109 11.08 -16.57 -19.35
N ARG A 110 11.74 -15.52 -19.85
CA ARG A 110 13.17 -15.32 -19.67
C ARG A 110 13.57 -13.86 -19.80
N TYR A 111 14.59 -13.47 -19.04
CA TYR A 111 15.40 -12.30 -19.37
C TYR A 111 16.59 -12.75 -20.22
N VAL A 112 16.93 -11.96 -21.24
CA VAL A 112 18.12 -12.18 -22.07
C VAL A 112 18.89 -10.88 -22.17
N LEU A 113 20.19 -10.92 -21.87
CA LEU A 113 21.12 -9.82 -22.06
C LEU A 113 21.80 -9.96 -23.43
N ASP A 114 21.45 -9.09 -24.36
CA ASP A 114 21.99 -9.15 -25.72
C ASP A 114 23.39 -8.50 -25.86
N GLN A 115 24.03 -8.72 -27.02
CA GLN A 115 25.35 -8.16 -27.35
C GLN A 115 25.38 -6.62 -27.44
N MET A 116 24.24 -5.95 -27.38
CA MET A 116 24.12 -4.48 -27.35
C MET A 116 23.91 -3.96 -25.92
N GLY A 117 23.96 -4.84 -24.92
CA GLY A 117 23.75 -4.49 -23.51
C GLY A 117 22.29 -4.23 -23.18
N ARG A 118 21.34 -4.74 -23.98
CA ARG A 118 19.91 -4.63 -23.69
C ARG A 118 19.44 -5.87 -22.94
N LEU A 119 18.93 -5.66 -21.74
CA LEU A 119 18.23 -6.68 -20.98
C LEU A 119 16.77 -6.67 -21.41
N SER A 120 16.37 -7.73 -22.10
CA SER A 120 15.05 -7.88 -22.69
C SER A 120 14.26 -8.96 -21.97
N PHE A 121 13.01 -8.68 -21.64
CA PHE A 121 12.10 -9.67 -21.07
C PHE A 121 11.23 -10.28 -22.16
N PHE A 122 11.28 -11.61 -22.25
CA PHE A 122 10.52 -12.41 -23.21
C PHE A 122 9.61 -13.40 -22.50
N PHE A 123 8.47 -13.65 -23.12
CA PHE A 123 7.61 -14.79 -22.80
C PHE A 123 7.32 -15.59 -24.06
N TRP A 124 7.06 -16.88 -23.89
CA TRP A 124 6.67 -17.73 -25.00
C TRP A 124 5.19 -17.54 -25.31
N ASP A 125 4.86 -17.09 -26.51
CA ASP A 125 3.48 -17.00 -26.97
C ASP A 125 3.12 -18.25 -27.77
N ALA A 126 2.35 -19.14 -27.13
CA ALA A 126 1.92 -20.39 -27.73
C ALA A 126 1.06 -20.21 -29.00
N ARG A 127 0.46 -19.03 -29.22
CA ARG A 127 -0.39 -18.76 -30.39
C ARG A 127 0.43 -18.57 -31.66
N VAL A 128 1.58 -17.90 -31.54
CA VAL A 128 2.50 -17.64 -32.65
C VAL A 128 3.71 -18.57 -32.65
N GLN A 129 3.82 -19.43 -31.62
CA GLN A 129 4.94 -20.35 -31.42
C GLN A 129 6.30 -19.65 -31.41
N ASP A 130 6.36 -18.46 -30.80
CA ASP A 130 7.58 -17.66 -30.76
C ASP A 130 7.69 -16.84 -29.45
N TRP A 131 8.89 -16.35 -29.19
CA TRP A 131 9.19 -15.46 -28.07
C TRP A 131 8.71 -14.04 -28.34
N THR A 132 7.76 -13.56 -27.54
CA THR A 132 7.27 -12.18 -27.62
C THR A 132 8.05 -11.30 -26.66
N LEU A 133 8.56 -10.17 -27.16
CA LEU A 133 9.24 -9.14 -26.37
C LEU A 133 8.20 -8.30 -25.63
N THR A 134 8.29 -8.26 -24.30
CA THR A 134 7.43 -7.40 -23.46
C THR A 134 8.04 -6.03 -23.26
N GLY A 135 9.36 -5.97 -23.11
CA GLY A 135 10.06 -4.74 -22.80
C GLY A 135 11.57 -4.97 -22.74
N SER A 136 12.32 -3.89 -22.89
CA SER A 136 13.78 -3.91 -22.82
C SER A 136 14.32 -2.65 -22.16
N LEU A 137 15.49 -2.77 -21.56
CA LEU A 137 16.24 -1.67 -20.97
C LEU A 137 17.74 -1.83 -21.28
N PRO A 138 18.51 -0.74 -21.38
CA PRO A 138 18.04 0.64 -21.52
C PRO A 138 17.38 0.89 -22.91
N THR A 139 16.31 1.69 -22.96
CA THR A 139 15.67 2.10 -24.23
C THR A 139 15.46 3.60 -24.35
N ARG A 140 15.44 4.32 -23.23
CA ARG A 140 15.26 5.78 -23.19
C ARG A 140 16.55 6.49 -22.79
N PRO A 141 16.73 7.77 -23.16
CA PRO A 141 17.91 8.54 -22.80
C PRO A 141 18.24 8.56 -21.30
N CYS A 142 17.24 8.61 -20.41
CA CYS A 142 17.41 8.56 -18.95
C CYS A 142 17.73 7.20 -18.37
N ASP A 143 17.58 6.12 -19.15
CA ASP A 143 17.95 4.78 -18.68
C ASP A 143 19.48 4.63 -18.67
N PHE A 144 20.18 5.27 -19.61
CA PHE A 144 21.64 5.26 -19.66
C PHE A 144 22.26 5.95 -18.46
N TYR A 145 23.29 5.32 -17.91
CA TYR A 145 23.92 5.77 -16.67
C TYR A 145 24.46 7.19 -16.78
N ASN A 146 24.12 8.03 -15.79
CA ASN A 146 24.67 9.36 -15.55
C ASN A 146 24.46 10.35 -16.72
N ARG A 147 23.36 10.24 -17.45
CA ARG A 147 23.05 11.09 -18.61
C ARG A 147 23.07 12.60 -18.33
N CYS A 148 22.68 13.02 -17.11
CA CYS A 148 22.53 14.42 -16.72
C CYS A 148 23.71 15.00 -15.93
N GLY A 149 24.78 14.22 -15.77
CA GLY A 149 25.95 14.62 -15.01
C GLY A 149 25.68 14.81 -13.51
N PRO A 150 26.69 15.27 -12.75
CA PRO A 150 26.61 15.39 -11.30
C PRO A 150 25.56 16.41 -10.85
N SER A 151 24.72 16.04 -9.88
CA SER A 151 23.58 16.81 -9.35
C SER A 151 22.54 17.27 -10.38
N GLY A 152 22.63 16.77 -11.62
CA GLY A 152 21.60 16.92 -12.64
C GLY A 152 20.60 15.77 -12.56
N SER A 153 19.31 16.08 -12.59
CA SER A 153 18.22 15.11 -12.53
C SER A 153 17.67 14.83 -13.92
N CYS A 154 17.56 13.56 -14.28
CA CYS A 154 16.88 13.11 -15.50
C CYS A 154 15.36 13.08 -15.31
N VAL A 155 14.60 13.75 -16.17
CA VAL A 155 13.14 13.84 -16.09
C VAL A 155 12.50 12.86 -17.09
N TYR A 156 11.69 11.93 -16.59
CA TYR A 156 11.00 10.93 -17.40
C TYR A 156 9.64 11.46 -17.90
N THR A 157 9.63 12.48 -18.77
CA THR A 157 8.41 12.98 -19.44
C THR A 157 8.32 12.54 -20.91
N LEU A 158 7.13 12.20 -21.36
CA LEU A 158 6.81 11.90 -22.75
C LEU A 158 6.58 13.21 -23.52
N GLY A 159 7.51 13.56 -24.42
CA GLY A 159 7.36 14.65 -25.39
C GLY A 159 7.90 16.02 -24.94
N ASN A 160 8.97 16.45 -25.61
CA ASN A 160 9.59 17.80 -25.70
C ASN A 160 10.33 18.41 -24.48
N SER A 161 11.68 18.29 -24.52
CA SER A 161 12.78 19.14 -23.97
C SER A 161 12.79 19.59 -22.49
N PRO A 162 13.97 19.79 -21.85
CA PRO A 162 15.20 19.01 -21.88
C PRO A 162 15.11 17.77 -20.97
N VAL A 163 15.84 16.71 -21.35
CA VAL A 163 15.95 15.44 -20.60
C VAL A 163 16.49 15.66 -19.17
N CYS A 164 17.26 16.72 -18.96
CA CYS A 164 17.98 16.99 -17.72
C CYS A 164 17.56 18.33 -17.11
N LYS A 165 17.32 18.33 -15.79
CA LYS A 165 16.98 19.50 -14.99
C LYS A 165 17.85 19.54 -13.74
N CYS A 166 18.33 20.72 -13.34
CA CYS A 166 18.94 20.88 -12.03
C CYS A 166 17.88 20.82 -10.92
N LEU A 167 18.22 20.22 -9.78
CA LEU A 167 17.37 20.30 -8.59
C LEU A 167 17.19 21.76 -8.15
N ASP A 168 16.06 22.05 -7.51
CA ASP A 168 15.83 23.37 -6.94
C ASP A 168 16.94 23.70 -5.92
N GLY A 169 17.50 24.90 -6.00
CA GLY A 169 18.72 25.28 -5.26
C GLY A 169 20.04 25.00 -5.98
N PHE A 170 20.01 24.38 -7.17
CA PHE A 170 21.16 24.17 -8.05
C PHE A 170 21.01 24.94 -9.36
N VAL A 171 22.14 25.16 -10.03
CA VAL A 171 22.24 25.79 -11.34
C VAL A 171 23.22 24.99 -12.22
N PRO A 172 23.09 25.05 -13.55
CA PRO A 172 24.05 24.39 -14.45
C PRO A 172 25.47 24.86 -14.17
N ARG A 173 26.43 23.94 -14.13
CA ARG A 173 27.85 24.29 -13.94
C ARG A 173 28.35 25.19 -15.06
N ASN A 174 27.97 24.88 -16.29
CA ASN A 174 28.19 25.71 -17.47
C ASN A 174 26.86 25.93 -18.18
N PRO A 175 26.25 27.13 -18.05
CA PRO A 175 24.97 27.44 -18.70
C PRO A 175 25.01 27.30 -20.23
N LYS A 176 26.14 27.63 -20.88
CA LYS A 176 26.27 27.55 -22.34
C LYS A 176 26.20 26.10 -22.82
N ASP A 177 26.92 25.20 -22.16
CA ASP A 177 26.89 23.77 -22.48
C ASP A 177 25.48 23.19 -22.25
N TRP A 178 24.82 23.63 -21.17
CA TRP A 178 23.48 23.18 -20.81
C TRP A 178 22.41 23.60 -21.84
N GLU A 179 22.48 24.85 -22.32
CA GLU A 179 21.61 25.36 -23.38
C GLU A 179 21.82 24.64 -24.72
N MET A 180 23.04 24.17 -24.98
CA MET A 180 23.38 23.37 -26.16
C MET A 180 23.03 21.88 -26.01
N GLY A 181 22.45 21.46 -24.87
CA GLY A 181 22.08 20.08 -24.60
C GLY A 181 23.23 19.17 -24.14
N ASN A 182 24.39 19.74 -23.80
CA ASN A 182 25.50 19.03 -23.17
C ASN A 182 25.38 19.11 -21.64
N PHE A 183 24.86 18.05 -21.04
CA PHE A 183 24.59 17.96 -19.60
C PHE A 183 25.75 17.34 -18.79
N THR A 184 26.87 16.99 -19.42
CA THR A 184 27.97 16.24 -18.78
C THR A 184 28.58 16.96 -17.57
N GLY A 185 28.64 18.30 -17.60
CA GLY A 185 29.13 19.13 -16.50
C GLY A 185 28.21 19.18 -15.27
N GLY A 186 26.96 18.72 -15.42
CA GLY A 186 25.98 18.66 -14.34
C GLY A 186 25.59 20.03 -13.77
N CYS A 187 25.16 20.00 -12.52
CA CYS A 187 24.71 21.14 -11.75
C CYS A 187 25.58 21.36 -10.51
N VAL A 188 25.68 22.62 -10.09
CA VAL A 188 26.33 23.04 -8.85
C VAL A 188 25.34 23.79 -7.98
N ARG A 189 25.59 23.83 -6.67
CA ARG A 189 24.72 24.58 -5.76
C ARG A 189 24.77 26.06 -6.10
N ARG A 190 23.61 26.71 -6.06
CA ARG A 190 23.50 28.17 -6.19
C ARG A 190 24.18 28.88 -5.02
N ILE A 191 24.05 28.32 -3.82
CA ILE A 191 24.65 28.83 -2.58
C ILE A 191 25.44 27.69 -1.92
N LEU A 192 26.72 27.94 -1.62
CA LEU A 192 27.59 26.99 -0.94
C LEU A 192 27.10 26.71 0.49
N LEU A 193 27.31 25.47 0.94
CA LEU A 193 27.02 25.07 2.33
C LEU A 193 28.00 25.75 3.29
N ARG A 194 27.51 26.15 4.46
CA ARG A 194 28.33 26.81 5.49
C ARG A 194 28.66 25.92 6.67
N CYS A 195 27.86 24.88 6.91
CA CYS A 195 28.07 23.93 8.01
C CYS A 195 28.18 24.56 9.41
N ASP A 196 27.65 25.77 9.58
CA ASP A 196 27.59 26.56 10.82
C ASP A 196 26.24 26.42 11.54
N GLY A 197 25.40 25.46 11.12
CA GLY A 197 24.04 25.25 11.61
C GLY A 197 22.96 25.98 10.82
N THR A 198 23.31 26.73 9.76
CA THR A 198 22.34 27.40 8.88
C THR A 198 21.88 26.56 7.68
N ASP A 199 22.50 25.41 7.46
CA ASP A 199 22.06 24.47 6.42
C ASP A 199 20.82 23.70 6.89
N ARG A 200 19.97 23.31 5.94
CA ARG A 200 18.78 22.49 6.18
C ARG A 200 18.62 21.43 5.09
N PHE A 201 17.88 20.38 5.40
CA PHE A 201 17.54 19.36 4.42
C PHE A 201 16.22 19.69 3.73
N VAL A 202 16.24 19.67 2.40
CA VAL A 202 15.06 19.86 1.55
C VAL A 202 14.68 18.51 0.96
N LYS A 203 13.40 18.17 1.08
CA LYS A 203 12.84 16.92 0.58
C LYS A 203 12.51 17.02 -0.91
N PHE A 204 13.06 16.12 -1.70
CA PHE A 204 12.72 15.89 -3.10
C PHE A 204 12.05 14.51 -3.20
N GLY A 205 10.73 14.48 -3.46
CA GLY A 205 9.99 13.24 -3.65
C GLY A 205 10.00 12.77 -5.10
N GLY A 206 9.76 11.48 -5.33
CA GLY A 206 9.67 10.97 -6.71
C GLY A 206 11.02 10.64 -7.34
N MET A 207 12.08 10.38 -6.55
CA MET A 207 13.45 10.33 -7.06
C MET A 207 13.96 8.89 -7.32
N LYS A 208 14.64 8.71 -8.46
CA LYS A 208 15.65 7.67 -8.67
C LYS A 208 16.88 8.11 -7.87
N LEU A 209 17.06 7.52 -6.69
CA LEU A 209 18.14 7.91 -5.78
C LEU A 209 19.53 7.85 -6.46
N PRO A 210 20.43 8.81 -6.17
CA PRO A 210 21.73 8.88 -6.82
C PRO A 210 22.62 7.68 -6.49
N ASP A 211 23.59 7.41 -7.35
CA ASP A 211 24.56 6.33 -7.13
C ASP A 211 25.65 6.72 -6.11
N GLN A 212 26.52 5.77 -5.72
CA GLN A 212 27.67 5.98 -4.83
C GLN A 212 27.32 6.46 -3.40
N PHE A 213 26.37 5.80 -2.76
CA PHE A 213 26.04 6.03 -1.36
C PHE A 213 26.81 5.13 -0.39
N SER A 214 26.90 5.55 0.87
CA SER A 214 27.20 4.66 1.99
C SER A 214 25.92 4.26 2.71
N VAL A 215 25.79 2.98 3.06
CA VAL A 215 24.64 2.44 3.80
C VAL A 215 24.95 2.37 5.29
N ILE A 216 24.02 2.85 6.12
CA ILE A 216 24.01 2.61 7.57
C ILE A 216 22.69 1.91 7.91
N TRP A 217 22.79 0.73 8.50
CA TRP A 217 21.64 -0.09 8.88
C TRP A 217 21.12 0.27 10.26
N ASN A 218 19.83 0.03 10.48
CA ASN A 218 19.15 0.07 11.79
C ASN A 218 19.22 1.42 12.51
N LYS A 219 19.11 2.52 11.76
CA LYS A 219 18.99 3.88 12.31
C LYS A 219 17.58 4.41 12.09
N SER A 220 17.04 5.24 12.97
CA SER A 220 15.77 5.94 12.70
C SER A 220 15.96 7.04 11.63
N ALA A 221 14.86 7.55 11.08
CA ALA A 221 14.90 8.69 10.15
C ALA A 221 15.63 9.90 10.76
N MET A 222 15.33 10.23 12.02
CA MET A 222 15.99 11.33 12.75
C MET A 222 17.49 11.07 12.96
N GLN A 223 17.87 9.82 13.25
CA GLN A 223 19.27 9.46 13.38
C GLN A 223 19.99 9.55 12.03
N CYS A 224 19.37 9.14 10.93
CA CYS A 224 19.95 9.25 9.59
C CYS A 224 20.25 10.70 9.21
N GLU A 225 19.31 11.61 9.50
CA GLU A 225 19.49 13.05 9.33
C GLU A 225 20.63 13.58 10.21
N ALA A 226 20.70 13.15 11.47
CA ALA A 226 21.76 13.55 12.40
C ALA A 226 23.15 13.09 11.92
N GLU A 227 23.28 11.86 11.41
CA GLU A 227 24.53 11.32 10.85
C GLU A 227 24.99 12.15 9.63
N CYS A 228 24.06 12.56 8.76
CA CYS A 228 24.37 13.44 7.64
C CYS A 228 24.72 14.87 8.11
N SER A 229 24.00 15.38 9.10
CA SER A 229 24.22 16.72 9.67
C SER A 229 25.60 16.87 10.29
N ALA A 230 26.05 15.83 11.01
CA ALA A 230 27.32 15.79 11.72
C ALA A 230 28.55 15.90 10.80
N ALA A 231 28.44 15.50 9.53
CA ALA A 231 29.50 15.59 8.55
C ALA A 231 29.21 16.66 7.50
N CYS A 232 29.99 17.75 7.49
CA CYS A 232 29.83 18.83 6.50
C CYS A 232 29.92 18.35 5.04
N ARG A 233 30.66 17.27 4.78
CA ARG A 233 30.76 16.65 3.45
C ARG A 233 29.49 15.93 3.02
N CYS A 234 28.55 15.63 3.92
CA CYS A 234 27.30 14.97 3.56
C CYS A 234 26.38 15.93 2.78
N GLN A 235 26.13 15.61 1.52
CA GLN A 235 25.33 16.41 0.61
C GLN A 235 23.85 16.06 0.66
N ALA A 236 23.52 14.80 0.91
CA ALA A 236 22.16 14.31 0.96
C ALA A 236 22.07 13.01 1.75
N TYR A 237 20.86 12.69 2.21
CA TYR A 237 20.52 11.38 2.72
C TYR A 237 19.18 10.88 2.18
N ALA A 238 18.96 9.57 2.28
CA ALA A 238 17.69 8.94 2.02
C ALA A 238 17.45 7.90 3.10
N TYR A 239 16.18 7.73 3.46
CA TYR A 239 15.78 6.83 4.53
C TYR A 239 14.62 5.96 4.06
N ALA A 240 14.72 4.66 4.31
CA ALA A 240 13.63 3.73 4.11
C ALA A 240 13.60 2.68 5.21
N ASN A 241 12.41 2.25 5.60
CA ASN A 241 12.26 1.01 6.33
C ASN A 241 12.56 -0.13 5.35
N PHE A 242 13.48 -1.02 5.71
CA PHE A 242 13.88 -2.15 4.89
C PHE A 242 13.15 -3.40 5.40
N SER A 243 12.32 -4.00 4.55
CA SER A 243 11.65 -5.26 4.86
C SER A 243 11.86 -6.28 3.73
N SER A 244 12.57 -7.35 4.05
CA SER A 244 12.65 -8.60 3.27
C SER A 244 11.99 -9.73 4.05
N LEU A 245 11.85 -10.92 3.43
CA LEU A 245 11.21 -12.08 4.06
C LEU A 245 11.88 -12.48 5.39
N ASN A 246 13.19 -12.24 5.54
CA ASN A 246 13.96 -12.62 6.73
C ASN A 246 14.61 -11.46 7.50
N ARG A 247 14.65 -10.25 6.94
CA ARG A 247 15.25 -9.07 7.60
C ARG A 247 14.29 -7.88 7.62
N THR A 248 13.92 -7.46 8.82
CA THR A 248 13.23 -6.19 9.09
C THR A 248 14.19 -5.24 9.77
N GLY A 249 14.35 -4.04 9.22
CA GLY A 249 15.18 -3.00 9.78
C GLY A 249 14.93 -1.67 9.08
N SER A 250 15.89 -0.79 9.15
CA SER A 250 15.88 0.46 8.41
C SER A 250 17.23 0.65 7.72
N ARG A 251 17.21 1.33 6.58
CA ARG A 251 18.43 1.74 5.90
C ARG A 251 18.49 3.25 5.79
N CYS A 252 19.66 3.77 6.11
CA CYS A 252 20.05 5.15 5.92
C CYS A 252 21.11 5.18 4.82
N LEU A 253 20.86 5.93 3.75
CA LEU A 253 21.80 6.14 2.66
C LEU A 253 22.36 7.54 2.79
N LEU A 254 23.68 7.68 2.73
CA LEU A 254 24.36 8.98 2.82
C LEU A 254 25.22 9.20 1.57
N TRP A 255 25.12 10.39 0.98
CA TRP A 255 25.98 10.84 -0.11
C TRP A 255 26.97 11.88 0.40
N ARG A 256 28.27 11.55 0.38
CA ARG A 256 29.36 12.48 0.75
C ARG A 256 30.09 13.08 -0.45
N GLY A 257 29.80 12.58 -1.65
CA GLY A 257 30.33 13.05 -2.92
C GLY A 257 29.25 13.75 -3.75
N GLU A 258 29.55 14.03 -5.02
CA GLU A 258 28.56 14.52 -5.96
C GLU A 258 27.48 13.45 -6.20
N MET A 259 26.22 13.90 -6.34
CA MET A 259 25.09 13.00 -6.58
C MET A 259 25.00 12.69 -8.07
N ILE A 260 25.34 11.49 -8.50
CA ILE A 260 25.35 11.12 -9.92
C ILE A 260 24.21 10.17 -10.29
N ASP A 261 23.84 10.14 -11.57
CA ASP A 261 22.76 9.30 -12.10
C ASP A 261 21.41 9.48 -11.36
N LEU A 262 21.10 10.74 -11.03
CA LEU A 262 19.86 11.15 -10.39
C LEU A 262 18.74 11.26 -11.44
N GLY A 263 17.51 10.93 -11.07
CA GLY A 263 16.35 11.15 -11.93
C GLY A 263 15.04 11.29 -11.16
N GLN A 264 13.99 11.74 -11.84
CA GLN A 264 12.63 11.83 -11.32
C GLN A 264 11.75 10.82 -12.07
N ILE A 265 11.33 9.76 -11.37
CA ILE A 265 10.62 8.62 -11.95
C ILE A 265 9.20 8.54 -11.38
N PRO A 266 8.18 8.26 -12.22
CA PRO A 266 6.79 8.16 -11.78
C PRO A 266 6.49 6.87 -10.98
N VAL A 267 7.34 5.84 -11.09
CA VAL A 267 7.14 4.53 -10.45
C VAL A 267 8.42 4.12 -9.72
N PHE A 268 8.28 3.53 -8.52
CA PHE A 268 9.40 3.04 -7.70
C PHE A 268 10.37 4.11 -7.21
N SER A 269 9.85 5.31 -6.95
CA SER A 269 10.58 6.45 -6.43
C SER A 269 10.72 6.44 -4.90
N GLU A 270 11.82 7.01 -4.40
CA GLU A 270 12.01 7.32 -2.99
C GLU A 270 12.21 8.82 -2.76
N ASP A 271 12.12 9.22 -1.49
CA ASP A 271 12.39 10.57 -1.03
C ASP A 271 13.89 10.78 -0.83
N LEU A 272 14.45 11.81 -1.47
CA LEU A 272 15.84 12.26 -1.29
C LEU A 272 15.86 13.57 -0.49
N TYR A 273 16.64 13.62 0.58
CA TYR A 273 16.78 14.81 1.43
C TYR A 273 18.13 15.46 1.14
N VAL A 274 18.11 16.59 0.44
CA VAL A 274 19.33 17.29 -0.01
C VAL A 274 19.64 18.46 0.91
N ARG A 275 20.89 18.55 1.36
CA ARG A 275 21.39 19.64 2.20
C ARG A 275 21.56 20.92 1.36
N LEU A 276 20.88 21.99 1.76
CA LEU A 276 20.88 23.32 1.12
C LEU A 276 20.96 24.43 2.17
N HIS A 277 21.45 25.61 1.78
CA HIS A 277 21.52 26.79 2.65
C HIS A 277 20.12 27.37 2.91
N ALA A 278 19.85 27.87 4.13
CA ALA A 278 18.54 28.39 4.53
C ALA A 278 18.01 29.58 3.70
N SER A 279 18.90 30.39 3.11
CA SER A 279 18.49 31.53 2.26
C SER A 279 18.21 31.17 0.80
N GLY A 280 18.34 29.89 0.42
CA GLY A 280 18.09 29.41 -0.95
C GLY A 280 16.63 29.04 -1.24
N GLN A 281 15.68 29.33 -0.34
CA GLN A 281 14.25 29.19 -0.64
C GLN A 281 13.71 30.46 -1.29
N ASP A 282 13.00 30.30 -2.39
CA ASP A 282 11.91 31.22 -2.69
C ASP A 282 10.82 31.01 -1.63
N ASN A 283 10.49 32.10 -0.94
CA ASN A 283 9.55 32.13 0.17
C ASN A 283 8.14 31.77 -0.30
N ASN A 284 7.76 30.50 -0.23
CA ASN A 284 6.37 30.09 -0.14
C ASN A 284 6.26 28.78 0.64
N THR A 285 6.31 28.88 1.96
CA THR A 285 5.40 28.15 2.87
C THR A 285 5.64 28.64 4.30
N VAL A 286 4.64 29.32 4.81
CA VAL A 286 4.52 29.83 6.18
C VAL A 286 4.39 28.66 7.14
N LEU A 287 5.15 28.68 8.23
CA LEU A 287 4.65 28.38 9.59
C LEU A 287 5.67 28.93 10.60
N GLY A 288 5.25 30.01 11.25
CA GLY A 288 6.06 30.75 12.21
C GLY A 288 6.04 30.15 13.60
N HIS A 289 7.13 30.37 14.33
CA HIS A 289 7.10 30.57 15.77
C HIS A 289 8.06 31.69 16.13
N THR A 290 7.50 32.82 16.55
CA THR A 290 8.21 33.98 17.08
C THR A 290 8.63 33.71 18.52
N SER A 291 9.93 33.68 18.79
CA SER A 291 10.50 33.78 20.13
C SER A 291 10.75 35.26 20.48
N SER A 292 10.00 35.77 21.46
CA SER A 292 10.20 37.10 22.05
C SER A 292 11.37 37.09 23.03
N ASN A 293 12.19 38.13 22.99
CA ASN A 293 13.28 38.37 23.93
C ASN A 293 13.27 39.86 24.29
N ARG A 294 13.29 40.21 25.58
CA ARG A 294 14.20 41.23 26.18
C ARG A 294 13.86 41.62 27.64
N HIS A 295 14.89 41.42 28.47
CA HIS A 295 15.47 42.28 29.52
C HIS A 295 14.60 42.88 30.64
N LYS A 296 15.10 42.72 31.89
CA LYS A 296 15.87 43.75 32.62
C LYS A 296 16.39 43.21 33.96
N GLY A 297 17.61 43.58 34.33
CA GLY A 297 18.18 43.37 35.66
C GLY A 297 17.77 44.48 36.64
N PHE A 298 17.62 44.13 37.92
CA PHE A 298 18.56 44.45 39.01
C PHE A 298 17.94 44.01 40.35
N ILE A 299 18.67 43.18 41.07
CA ILE A 299 18.38 42.72 42.43
C ILE A 299 19.15 43.64 43.39
N LYS A 300 18.49 44.09 44.47
CA LYS A 300 18.99 44.09 45.87
C LYS A 300 18.02 44.86 46.77
N ILE A 301 17.42 44.15 47.74
CA ILE A 301 17.03 44.56 49.12
C ILE A 301 15.95 43.62 49.73
N ILE A 302 15.27 42.78 48.96
CA ILE A 302 14.16 41.93 49.47
C ILE A 302 14.58 40.45 49.67
N LEU A 303 15.69 40.18 50.35
CA LEU A 303 16.11 38.81 50.67
C LEU A 303 15.80 38.31 52.11
N PRO A 304 15.66 39.13 53.16
CA PRO A 304 15.41 38.58 54.50
C PRO A 304 13.93 38.25 54.78
N ILE A 305 13.00 38.93 54.11
CA ILE A 305 11.55 38.77 54.37
C ILE A 305 10.97 37.59 53.58
N LEU A 306 11.57 37.26 52.43
CA LEU A 306 11.11 36.19 51.55
C LEU A 306 11.42 34.79 52.11
N SER A 307 12.51 34.63 52.88
CA SER A 307 12.94 33.33 53.40
C SER A 307 12.03 32.79 54.50
N ILE A 308 11.52 33.65 55.38
CA ILE A 308 10.60 33.28 56.47
C ILE A 308 9.21 32.95 55.90
N ALA A 309 8.74 33.72 54.91
CA ALA A 309 7.50 33.44 54.20
C ALA A 309 7.57 32.11 53.41
N LEU A 310 8.68 31.84 52.72
CA LEU A 310 8.90 30.59 51.99
C LEU A 310 8.98 29.37 52.91
N PHE A 311 9.53 29.52 54.12
CA PHE A 311 9.61 28.44 55.10
C PHE A 311 8.24 28.08 55.68
N LEU A 312 7.42 29.08 56.02
CA LEU A 312 6.04 28.87 56.50
C LEU A 312 5.12 28.33 55.40
N VAL A 313 5.28 28.80 54.15
CA VAL A 313 4.60 28.22 52.99
C VAL A 313 5.07 26.79 52.74
N GLY A 314 6.36 26.47 52.92
CA GLY A 314 6.89 25.12 52.80
C GLY A 314 6.30 24.13 53.80
N ILE A 315 6.12 24.54 55.06
CA ILE A 315 5.49 23.72 56.10
C ILE A 315 3.99 23.54 55.82
N CYS A 316 3.29 24.62 55.42
CA CYS A 316 1.88 24.56 55.04
C CYS A 316 1.67 23.65 53.81
N CYS A 317 2.53 23.78 52.79
CA CYS A 317 2.56 22.90 51.63
C CYS A 317 2.88 21.45 52.00
N TYR A 318 3.78 21.19 52.97
CA TYR A 318 4.09 19.83 53.41
C TYR A 318 2.87 19.15 54.07
N PHE A 319 2.16 19.84 54.97
CA PHE A 319 0.95 19.31 55.60
C PHE A 319 -0.23 19.20 54.61
N LEU A 320 -0.35 20.14 53.66
CA LEU A 320 -1.32 20.05 52.56
C LEU A 320 -0.99 18.88 51.61
N ILE A 321 0.28 18.65 51.25
CA ILE A 321 0.72 17.53 50.41
C ILE A 321 0.54 16.19 51.14
N LYS A 322 0.71 16.14 52.46
CA LYS A 322 0.48 14.92 53.27
C LYS A 322 -1.03 14.60 53.39
N ARG A 323 -1.90 15.61 53.52
CA ARG A 323 -3.37 15.45 53.44
C ARG A 323 -3.83 15.09 52.02
N ILE A 324 -3.19 15.62 50.99
CA ILE A 324 -3.47 15.30 49.58
C ILE A 324 -2.99 13.89 49.24
N LYS A 325 -1.82 13.42 49.70
CA LYS A 325 -1.33 12.04 49.46
C LYS A 325 -2.26 10.96 50.03
N SER A 326 -2.83 11.18 51.22
CA SER A 326 -3.81 10.24 51.83
C SER A 326 -5.13 10.15 51.03
N GLN A 327 -5.53 11.22 50.34
CA GLN A 327 -6.70 11.27 49.45
C GLN A 327 -6.37 10.92 47.97
N VAL A 328 -5.08 10.92 47.60
CA VAL A 328 -4.61 10.72 46.22
C VAL A 328 -4.37 9.25 45.87
N ASP A 329 -4.08 8.36 46.81
CA ASP A 329 -3.92 6.94 46.46
C ASP A 329 -5.23 6.25 46.03
N LYS A 330 -6.40 6.82 46.35
CA LYS A 330 -7.70 6.41 45.78
C LYS A 330 -8.12 7.17 44.50
N ARG A 331 -7.47 8.30 44.19
CA ARG A 331 -7.77 9.15 43.00
C ARG A 331 -6.73 9.03 41.86
N LYS A 332 -5.49 8.58 42.15
CA LYS A 332 -4.40 8.43 41.17
C LYS A 332 -4.73 7.42 40.07
N THR A 333 -5.40 6.33 40.41
CA THR A 333 -5.82 5.31 39.44
C THR A 333 -6.85 5.86 38.46
N ARG A 334 -7.70 6.82 38.88
CA ARG A 334 -8.75 7.40 38.04
C ARG A 334 -8.26 8.60 37.20
N LYS A 335 -7.24 9.33 37.66
CA LYS A 335 -6.70 10.51 36.96
C LYS A 335 -5.57 10.18 35.96
N LEU A 336 -4.88 9.05 36.12
CA LEU A 336 -3.87 8.58 35.16
C LEU A 336 -4.52 8.07 33.87
N LEU A 337 -5.69 7.44 33.96
CA LEU A 337 -6.53 7.08 32.80
C LEU A 337 -7.00 8.32 32.02
N LEU A 338 -7.45 9.36 32.73
CA LEU A 338 -7.94 10.61 32.12
C LEU A 338 -6.87 11.46 31.42
N LEU A 339 -5.58 11.31 31.76
CA LEU A 339 -4.49 12.04 31.12
C LEU A 339 -3.97 11.34 29.85
N GLU A 340 -4.11 10.01 29.76
CA GLU A 340 -3.93 9.26 28.51
C GLU A 340 -5.08 9.57 27.52
N ASP A 341 -6.31 9.74 28.03
CA ASP A 341 -7.48 10.13 27.24
C ASP A 341 -7.36 11.52 26.60
N LEU A 342 -6.81 12.52 27.31
CA LEU A 342 -6.67 13.90 26.79
C LEU A 342 -5.58 14.06 25.73
N ASN A 343 -4.49 13.29 25.79
CA ASN A 343 -3.45 13.32 24.76
C ASN A 343 -3.86 12.53 23.50
N PHE A 344 -4.67 11.48 23.65
CA PHE A 344 -5.18 10.70 22.51
C PHE A 344 -6.34 11.41 21.80
N SER A 345 -7.24 12.06 22.53
CA SER A 345 -8.32 12.90 21.97
C SER A 345 -7.79 14.16 21.26
N ASN A 346 -6.73 14.79 21.78
CA ASN A 346 -6.04 15.90 21.11
C ASN A 346 -5.26 15.45 19.85
N ALA A 347 -4.73 14.22 19.81
CA ALA A 347 -4.10 13.65 18.61
C ALA A 347 -5.10 13.26 17.51
N LEU A 348 -6.38 13.09 17.87
CA LEU A 348 -7.48 12.75 16.95
C LEU A 348 -8.28 13.96 16.45
N GLY A 349 -8.02 15.17 16.94
CA GLY A 349 -8.73 16.39 16.52
C GLY A 349 -10.26 16.29 16.69
N CYS A 350 -10.73 15.70 17.79
CA CYS A 350 -12.15 15.41 18.02
C CYS A 350 -12.56 15.87 19.42
N GLU A 351 -13.03 17.11 19.56
CA GLU A 351 -13.45 17.62 20.87
C GLU A 351 -14.90 17.29 21.26
N LYS A 352 -15.78 16.76 20.39
CA LYS A 352 -17.23 16.67 20.76
C LYS A 352 -18.10 15.49 20.28
N GLU A 353 -17.61 14.49 19.53
CA GLU A 353 -18.52 13.50 18.90
C GLU A 353 -18.26 12.00 19.16
N ILE A 354 -17.37 11.60 20.07
CA ILE A 354 -17.25 10.17 20.47
C ILE A 354 -18.17 9.91 21.67
N SER A 355 -19.49 9.95 21.47
CA SER A 355 -20.45 9.86 22.57
C SER A 355 -20.86 8.43 22.94
N ASP A 356 -20.86 7.46 22.03
CA ASP A 356 -21.76 6.30 22.22
C ASP A 356 -21.11 4.89 22.28
N VAL A 357 -19.78 4.76 22.13
CA VAL A 357 -19.09 3.45 22.21
C VAL A 357 -18.19 3.35 23.45
N PRO A 358 -18.38 2.35 24.32
CA PRO A 358 -17.69 2.27 25.61
C PRO A 358 -16.20 1.93 25.46
N LEU A 359 -15.38 2.56 26.31
CA LEU A 359 -13.97 2.20 26.52
C LEU A 359 -13.89 1.02 27.50
N LEU A 360 -13.32 -0.11 27.07
CA LEU A 360 -13.12 -1.29 27.90
C LEU A 360 -11.70 -1.35 28.48
N ASP A 361 -11.60 -1.82 29.71
CA ASP A 361 -10.33 -2.01 30.39
C ASP A 361 -9.55 -3.22 29.85
N PHE A 362 -8.24 -3.01 29.62
CA PHE A 362 -7.36 -4.03 29.04
C PHE A 362 -7.27 -5.29 29.91
N LYS A 363 -7.31 -5.18 31.25
CA LYS A 363 -7.26 -6.35 32.14
C LYS A 363 -8.52 -7.20 31.98
N SER A 364 -9.67 -6.56 31.79
CA SER A 364 -10.94 -7.23 31.52
C SER A 364 -10.89 -7.99 30.19
N LEU A 365 -10.34 -7.39 29.13
CA LEU A 365 -10.17 -8.04 27.82
C LEU A 365 -9.16 -9.18 27.86
N LYS A 366 -8.08 -9.01 28.60
CA LYS A 366 -7.09 -10.06 28.85
C LYS A 366 -7.72 -11.24 29.57
N ALA A 367 -8.58 -11.01 30.57
CA ALA A 367 -9.32 -12.08 31.23
C ALA A 367 -10.33 -12.75 30.27
N ALA A 368 -11.11 -11.95 29.53
CA ALA A 368 -12.13 -12.43 28.60
C ALA A 368 -11.58 -13.31 27.48
N THR A 369 -10.33 -13.09 27.05
CA THR A 369 -9.66 -13.83 25.97
C THR A 369 -8.71 -14.91 26.48
N SER A 370 -8.68 -15.17 27.79
CA SER A 370 -7.72 -16.08 28.44
C SER A 370 -6.26 -15.71 28.11
N ASN A 371 -5.92 -14.44 28.27
CA ASN A 371 -4.64 -13.83 27.92
C ASN A 371 -4.31 -13.93 26.42
N PHE A 372 -5.29 -13.66 25.56
CA PHE A 372 -5.15 -13.77 24.10
C PHE A 372 -4.62 -15.15 23.68
N CYS A 373 -5.17 -16.21 24.30
CA CYS A 373 -4.74 -17.59 24.04
C CYS A 373 -4.90 -17.93 22.55
N SER A 374 -3.92 -18.63 21.98
CA SER A 374 -3.96 -19.08 20.59
C SER A 374 -5.17 -19.97 20.28
N ALA A 375 -5.65 -20.75 21.26
CA ALA A 375 -6.86 -21.58 21.13
C ALA A 375 -8.13 -20.74 20.90
N ASN A 376 -8.15 -19.48 21.33
CA ASN A 376 -9.26 -18.55 21.12
C ASN A 376 -9.12 -17.74 19.82
N LYS A 377 -8.08 -17.95 19.03
CA LYS A 377 -7.85 -17.18 17.80
C LYS A 377 -8.85 -17.57 16.71
N LEU A 378 -9.62 -16.59 16.24
CA LEU A 378 -10.63 -16.75 15.18
C LEU A 378 -10.03 -16.62 13.78
N GLY A 379 -8.97 -15.83 13.66
CA GLY A 379 -8.26 -15.56 12.41
C GLY A 379 -7.17 -14.49 12.59
N GLU A 380 -6.38 -14.28 11.55
CA GLU A 380 -5.40 -13.20 11.47
C GLU A 380 -5.34 -12.71 10.02
N GLY A 381 -5.53 -11.40 9.84
CA GLY A 381 -5.37 -10.73 8.55
C GLY A 381 -4.23 -9.71 8.62
N GLY A 382 -4.11 -8.85 7.60
CA GLY A 382 -3.09 -7.79 7.54
C GLY A 382 -3.10 -6.82 8.74
N PHE A 383 -4.23 -6.77 9.46
CA PHE A 383 -4.48 -5.83 10.55
C PHE A 383 -4.25 -6.42 11.95
N GLY A 384 -3.88 -7.70 12.02
CA GLY A 384 -3.58 -8.41 13.26
C GLY A 384 -4.58 -9.51 13.63
N PRO A 385 -4.33 -10.20 14.75
CA PRO A 385 -5.13 -11.34 15.19
C PRO A 385 -6.46 -10.93 15.81
N VAL A 386 -7.50 -11.72 15.53
CA VAL A 386 -8.83 -11.63 16.14
C VAL A 386 -9.05 -12.83 17.07
N TYR A 387 -9.50 -12.57 18.29
CA TYR A 387 -9.74 -13.59 19.32
C TYR A 387 -11.22 -13.65 19.70
N LYS A 388 -11.73 -14.84 19.99
CA LYS A 388 -12.97 -15.02 20.72
C LYS A 388 -12.73 -14.66 22.18
N GLY A 389 -13.62 -13.87 22.74
CA GLY A 389 -13.63 -13.56 24.17
C GLY A 389 -15.01 -13.80 24.76
N LYS A 390 -15.07 -13.95 26.08
CA LYS A 390 -16.31 -13.99 26.83
C LYS A 390 -16.22 -12.98 27.98
N LEU A 391 -17.08 -11.97 27.94
CA LEU A 391 -17.17 -10.98 29.02
C LEU A 391 -17.69 -11.64 30.30
N LEU A 392 -17.47 -10.99 31.45
CA LEU A 392 -17.98 -11.49 32.75
C LEU A 392 -19.51 -11.64 32.78
N SER A 393 -20.22 -10.85 31.97
CA SER A 393 -21.66 -10.98 31.75
C SER A 393 -22.07 -12.25 30.99
N GLY A 394 -21.10 -13.04 30.51
CA GLY A 394 -21.33 -14.21 29.67
C GLY A 394 -21.46 -13.89 28.18
N HIS A 395 -21.48 -12.61 27.80
CA HIS A 395 -21.61 -12.19 26.40
C HIS A 395 -20.34 -12.50 25.60
N GLU A 396 -20.50 -13.22 24.49
CA GLU A 396 -19.39 -13.55 23.58
C GLU A 396 -19.04 -12.36 22.69
N ILE A 397 -17.74 -12.13 22.51
CA ILE A 397 -17.20 -10.98 21.77
C ILE A 397 -16.09 -11.42 20.83
N ALA A 398 -15.88 -10.64 19.76
CA ALA A 398 -14.70 -10.74 18.91
C ALA A 398 -13.74 -9.60 19.23
N VAL A 399 -12.50 -9.93 19.58
CA VAL A 399 -11.47 -8.99 20.04
C VAL A 399 -10.39 -8.90 18.97
N LYS A 400 -10.44 -7.85 18.14
CA LYS A 400 -9.43 -7.55 17.11
C LYS A 400 -8.30 -6.76 17.75
N ARG A 401 -7.14 -7.38 17.89
CA ARG A 401 -5.95 -6.75 18.47
C ARG A 401 -5.05 -6.28 17.33
N LEU A 402 -4.94 -4.97 17.18
CA LEU A 402 -4.21 -4.39 16.06
C LEU A 402 -2.69 -4.55 16.24
N SER A 403 -2.00 -4.72 15.12
CA SER A 403 -0.54 -4.92 15.12
C SER A 403 0.21 -3.71 15.69
N LYS A 404 1.11 -3.97 16.64
CA LYS A 404 1.95 -2.95 17.30
C LYS A 404 2.98 -2.29 16.38
N ARG A 405 3.28 -2.91 15.23
CA ARG A 405 4.44 -2.55 14.39
C ARG A 405 4.10 -1.71 13.16
N SER A 406 2.83 -1.30 12.98
CA SER A 406 2.39 -0.55 11.79
C SER A 406 1.84 0.83 12.15
N SER A 407 2.31 1.87 11.43
CA SER A 407 1.69 3.20 11.45
C SER A 407 0.26 3.16 10.87
N GLN A 408 0.05 2.28 9.89
CA GLN A 408 -1.24 1.98 9.28
C GLN A 408 -2.29 1.53 10.32
N GLY A 409 -1.96 0.58 11.20
CA GLY A 409 -2.90 0.11 12.23
C GLY A 409 -3.34 1.20 13.22
N CYS A 410 -2.56 2.27 13.41
CA CYS A 410 -2.98 3.41 14.24
C CYS A 410 -4.02 4.29 13.51
N GLN A 411 -3.81 4.53 12.22
CA GLN A 411 -4.73 5.31 11.40
C GLN A 411 -6.04 4.55 11.16
N GLU A 412 -5.97 3.24 10.96
CA GLU A 412 -7.13 2.37 10.80
C GLU A 412 -7.91 2.23 12.10
N PHE A 413 -7.23 2.09 13.25
CA PHE A 413 -7.89 2.13 14.55
C PHE A 413 -8.70 3.42 14.73
N ALA A 414 -8.07 4.56 14.45
CA ALA A 414 -8.69 5.87 14.52
C ALA A 414 -9.90 5.99 13.57
N ASN A 415 -9.72 5.55 12.32
CA ASN A 415 -10.79 5.55 11.31
C ASN A 415 -11.96 4.67 11.76
N GLU A 416 -11.68 3.44 12.20
CA GLU A 416 -12.69 2.47 12.54
C GLU A 416 -13.48 2.93 13.77
N VAL A 417 -12.81 3.36 14.85
CA VAL A 417 -13.49 3.95 16.03
C VAL A 417 -14.35 5.15 15.64
N ARG A 418 -13.86 6.03 14.74
CA ARG A 418 -14.60 7.23 14.32
C ARG A 418 -15.80 6.92 13.43
N LEU A 419 -15.66 5.95 12.52
CA LEU A 419 -16.65 5.60 11.52
C LEU A 419 -17.72 4.68 12.10
N ILE A 420 -17.31 3.51 12.58
CA ILE A 420 -18.24 2.44 12.91
C ILE A 420 -19.04 2.73 14.19
N ALA A 421 -18.54 3.61 15.07
CA ALA A 421 -19.25 4.01 16.28
C ALA A 421 -20.63 4.61 15.99
N ASN A 422 -20.78 5.25 14.83
CA ASN A 422 -22.00 5.94 14.42
C ASN A 422 -22.80 5.18 13.34
N LEU A 423 -22.33 4.01 12.92
CA LEU A 423 -22.99 3.18 11.92
C LEU A 423 -23.79 2.08 12.62
N GLN A 424 -25.11 2.10 12.46
CA GLN A 424 -26.01 1.13 13.05
C GLN A 424 -26.97 0.60 11.99
N HIS A 425 -26.76 -0.65 11.59
CA HIS A 425 -27.60 -1.32 10.63
C HIS A 425 -27.49 -2.84 10.79
N LYS A 426 -28.57 -3.58 10.52
CA LYS A 426 -28.62 -5.04 10.71
C LYS A 426 -27.57 -5.82 9.89
N ASN A 427 -27.15 -5.24 8.76
CA ASN A 427 -26.15 -5.83 7.85
C ASN A 427 -24.74 -5.22 7.99
N LEU A 428 -24.45 -4.52 9.10
CA LEU A 428 -23.09 -4.09 9.44
C LEU A 428 -22.69 -4.70 10.78
N VAL A 429 -21.43 -5.06 10.95
CA VAL A 429 -20.93 -5.59 12.22
C VAL A 429 -20.88 -4.47 13.26
N ARG A 430 -21.50 -4.70 14.43
CA ARG A 430 -21.55 -3.72 15.50
C ARG A 430 -20.25 -3.71 16.30
N LEU A 431 -19.64 -2.53 16.41
CA LEU A 431 -18.60 -2.27 17.40
C LEU A 431 -19.23 -2.12 18.78
N LEU A 432 -18.87 -3.00 19.70
CA LEU A 432 -19.32 -3.00 21.08
C LEU A 432 -18.45 -2.14 22.00
N GLY A 433 -17.21 -1.87 21.59
CA GLY A 433 -16.27 -1.15 22.41
C GLY A 433 -14.88 -1.07 21.80
N TRP A 434 -14.02 -0.29 22.44
CA TRP A 434 -12.61 -0.19 22.07
C TRP A 434 -11.74 -0.14 23.33
N CYS A 435 -10.44 -0.37 23.17
CA CYS A 435 -9.46 -0.25 24.23
C CYS A 435 -8.14 0.28 23.65
N ALA A 436 -7.63 1.35 24.24
CA ALA A 436 -6.28 1.86 24.02
C ALA A 436 -5.53 1.81 25.36
N HIS A 437 -4.45 1.04 25.44
CA HIS A 437 -3.62 0.95 26.64
C HIS A 437 -2.15 0.78 26.27
N LYS A 438 -1.33 1.81 26.51
CA LYS A 438 0.06 1.88 26.02
C LYS A 438 0.09 1.64 24.50
N ASP A 439 0.81 0.61 24.05
CA ASP A 439 0.91 0.22 22.64
C ASP A 439 -0.23 -0.69 22.16
N GLU A 440 -1.14 -1.10 23.04
CA GLU A 440 -2.28 -1.95 22.69
C GLU A 440 -3.42 -1.12 22.13
N LYS A 441 -3.86 -1.45 20.91
CA LYS A 441 -5.04 -0.90 20.26
C LYS A 441 -5.96 -2.06 19.92
N ILE A 442 -7.15 -2.07 20.52
CA ILE A 442 -8.06 -3.22 20.47
C ILE A 442 -9.47 -2.74 20.16
N LEU A 443 -10.11 -3.40 19.20
CA LEU A 443 -11.50 -3.21 18.83
C LEU A 443 -12.31 -4.42 19.25
N ILE A 444 -13.50 -4.19 19.80
CA ILE A 444 -14.38 -5.21 20.34
C ILE A 444 -15.67 -5.19 19.53
N TYR A 445 -15.97 -6.29 18.86
CA TYR A 445 -17.18 -6.46 18.04
C TYR A 445 -18.08 -7.53 18.63
N GLU A 446 -19.32 -7.56 18.15
CA GLU A 446 -20.18 -8.73 18.31
C GLU A 446 -19.51 -9.98 17.71
N TYR A 447 -19.68 -11.12 18.40
CA TYR A 447 -19.14 -12.38 17.91
C TYR A 447 -20.00 -12.96 16.79
N MET A 448 -19.35 -13.31 15.67
CA MET A 448 -19.99 -13.87 14.48
C MET A 448 -19.71 -15.38 14.40
N PRO A 449 -20.64 -16.26 14.82
CA PRO A 449 -20.36 -17.69 15.00
C PRO A 449 -20.06 -18.42 13.69
N ASN A 450 -20.66 -17.99 12.57
CA ASN A 450 -20.47 -18.61 11.26
C ASN A 450 -19.22 -18.10 10.53
N LYS A 451 -18.48 -17.14 11.10
CA LYS A 451 -17.25 -16.57 10.54
C LYS A 451 -17.52 -15.86 9.20
N SER A 452 -16.52 -15.77 8.33
CA SER A 452 -16.57 -15.05 7.06
C SER A 452 -17.15 -15.90 5.92
N LEU A 453 -17.77 -15.21 4.95
CA LEU A 453 -18.48 -15.79 3.81
C LEU A 453 -17.55 -16.60 2.88
N ASP A 454 -16.31 -16.16 2.69
CA ASP A 454 -15.29 -16.86 1.90
C ASP A 454 -15.04 -18.30 2.37
N LYS A 455 -15.21 -18.58 3.68
CA LYS A 455 -15.08 -19.92 4.26
C LYS A 455 -16.24 -20.85 3.95
N PHE A 456 -17.32 -20.36 3.35
CA PHE A 456 -18.43 -21.18 2.87
C PHE A 456 -18.41 -21.29 1.34
N ILE A 457 -18.20 -20.18 0.63
CA ILE A 457 -18.25 -20.18 -0.84
C ILE A 457 -17.15 -21.06 -1.45
N PHE A 458 -15.94 -21.03 -0.89
CA PHE A 458 -14.77 -21.66 -1.51
C PHE A 458 -14.36 -23.00 -0.87
N ASP A 459 -15.11 -23.47 0.13
CA ASP A 459 -14.90 -24.77 0.76
C ASP A 459 -15.99 -25.73 0.26
N THR A 460 -15.58 -26.83 -0.37
CA THR A 460 -16.51 -27.76 -1.03
C THR A 460 -17.47 -28.45 -0.07
N ALA A 461 -17.12 -28.61 1.20
CA ALA A 461 -18.01 -29.22 2.18
C ALA A 461 -19.02 -28.19 2.69
N ARG A 462 -18.57 -26.96 2.95
CA ARG A 462 -19.42 -25.90 3.50
C ARG A 462 -20.23 -25.15 2.44
N SER A 463 -19.87 -25.23 1.17
CA SER A 463 -20.66 -24.63 0.07
C SER A 463 -22.05 -25.25 -0.04
N MET A 464 -22.18 -26.53 0.34
CA MET A 464 -23.46 -27.24 0.42
C MET A 464 -24.41 -26.66 1.46
N ASP A 465 -23.90 -25.95 2.47
CA ASP A 465 -24.72 -25.25 3.47
C ASP A 465 -25.36 -23.97 2.90
N LEU A 466 -24.89 -23.49 1.75
CA LEU A 466 -25.35 -22.28 1.06
C LEU A 466 -26.27 -22.61 -0.12
N THR A 467 -27.53 -22.93 0.18
CA THR A 467 -28.61 -23.00 -0.83
C THR A 467 -28.77 -21.66 -1.54
N TRP A 468 -29.38 -21.67 -2.74
CA TRP A 468 -29.69 -20.44 -3.47
C TRP A 468 -30.43 -19.40 -2.60
N GLU A 469 -31.45 -19.82 -1.86
CA GLU A 469 -32.24 -18.94 -0.97
C GLU A 469 -31.38 -18.25 0.11
N LYS A 470 -30.34 -18.93 0.63
CA LYS A 470 -29.40 -18.33 1.57
C LYS A 470 -28.45 -17.38 0.85
N ARG A 471 -27.94 -17.77 -0.32
CA ARG A 471 -27.07 -16.92 -1.16
C ARG A 471 -27.79 -15.64 -1.57
N PHE A 472 -29.05 -15.72 -1.99
CA PHE A 472 -29.87 -14.56 -2.34
C PHE A 472 -30.11 -13.64 -1.13
N ARG A 473 -30.49 -14.18 0.03
CA ARG A 473 -30.58 -13.40 1.27
C ARG A 473 -29.26 -12.72 1.65
N ILE A 474 -28.13 -13.37 1.39
CA ILE A 474 -26.80 -12.79 1.58
C ILE A 474 -26.57 -11.64 0.59
N ILE A 475 -26.91 -11.81 -0.69
CA ILE A 475 -26.81 -10.77 -1.72
C ILE A 475 -27.63 -9.54 -1.31
N GLU A 476 -28.90 -9.73 -0.95
CA GLU A 476 -29.78 -8.66 -0.50
C GLU A 476 -29.25 -7.96 0.76
N GLY A 477 -28.76 -8.73 1.74
CA GLY A 477 -28.24 -8.17 2.98
C GLY A 477 -26.97 -7.32 2.75
N ILE A 478 -26.06 -7.75 1.87
CA ILE A 478 -24.88 -6.97 1.50
C ILE A 478 -25.33 -5.69 0.77
N ALA A 479 -26.26 -5.79 -0.18
CA ALA A 479 -26.76 -4.64 -0.93
C ALA A 479 -27.43 -3.59 -0.02
N ASN A 480 -28.26 -4.02 0.94
CA ASN A 480 -28.87 -3.15 1.94
C ASN A 480 -27.82 -2.50 2.86
N GLY A 481 -26.78 -3.26 3.26
CA GLY A 481 -25.66 -2.72 4.05
C GLY A 481 -24.92 -1.60 3.32
N LEU A 482 -24.59 -1.80 2.04
CA LEU A 482 -23.94 -0.78 1.22
C LEU A 482 -24.83 0.43 0.93
N LEU A 483 -26.12 0.20 0.62
CA LEU A 483 -27.10 1.27 0.44
C LEU A 483 -27.17 2.17 1.68
N TYR A 484 -27.19 1.58 2.86
CA TYR A 484 -27.11 2.35 4.10
C TYR A 484 -25.83 3.18 4.19
N LEU A 485 -24.66 2.63 3.88
CA LEU A 485 -23.40 3.38 3.91
C LEU A 485 -23.37 4.54 2.91
N HIS A 486 -23.94 4.36 1.71
CA HIS A 486 -23.86 5.34 0.63
C HIS A 486 -24.91 6.45 0.72
N GLU A 487 -26.13 6.11 1.17
CA GLU A 487 -27.30 7.02 1.07
C GLU A 487 -27.97 7.33 2.43
N TYR A 488 -28.12 6.36 3.33
CA TYR A 488 -28.94 6.53 4.55
C TYR A 488 -28.14 6.81 5.82
N SER A 489 -26.83 6.60 5.81
CA SER A 489 -25.97 7.01 6.91
C SER A 489 -25.85 8.53 6.95
N ARG A 490 -25.58 9.08 8.15
CA ARG A 490 -25.49 10.54 8.35
C ARG A 490 -24.45 11.20 7.43
N MET A 491 -23.38 10.47 7.10
CA MET A 491 -22.34 10.90 6.19
C MET A 491 -22.05 9.76 5.23
N ARG A 492 -21.98 10.02 3.93
CA ARG A 492 -21.66 9.00 2.94
C ARG A 492 -20.30 8.34 3.26
N VAL A 493 -20.29 7.02 3.39
CA VAL A 493 -19.08 6.23 3.69
C VAL A 493 -18.74 5.32 2.50
N ILE A 494 -17.52 5.44 1.99
CA ILE A 494 -17.00 4.51 0.97
C ILE A 494 -16.09 3.49 1.66
N HIS A 495 -16.38 2.19 1.51
CA HIS A 495 -15.72 1.11 2.23
C HIS A 495 -14.31 0.82 1.72
N ARG A 496 -14.11 0.79 0.39
CA ARG A 496 -12.82 0.59 -0.33
C ARG A 496 -12.13 -0.78 -0.19
N ASP A 497 -12.49 -1.61 0.78
CA ASP A 497 -11.98 -2.98 0.92
C ASP A 497 -13.10 -4.03 1.08
N LEU A 498 -14.14 -3.93 0.25
CA LEU A 498 -15.24 -4.89 0.27
C LEU A 498 -14.83 -6.18 -0.45
N LYS A 499 -14.95 -7.32 0.24
CA LYS A 499 -14.60 -8.67 -0.26
C LYS A 499 -15.31 -9.74 0.56
N THR A 500 -15.36 -10.98 0.07
CA THR A 500 -16.02 -12.10 0.76
C THR A 500 -15.44 -12.40 2.15
N SER A 501 -14.15 -12.15 2.40
CA SER A 501 -13.56 -12.32 3.74
C SER A 501 -14.02 -11.26 4.75
N ASN A 502 -14.53 -10.13 4.27
CA ASN A 502 -15.02 -9.01 5.08
C ASN A 502 -16.56 -9.03 5.24
N ILE A 503 -17.24 -10.05 4.69
CA ILE A 503 -18.66 -10.34 4.96
C ILE A 503 -18.72 -11.43 6.02
N LEU A 504 -19.13 -11.10 7.24
CA LEU A 504 -19.31 -12.06 8.33
C LEU A 504 -20.76 -12.55 8.39
N LEU A 505 -20.96 -13.76 8.91
CA LEU A 505 -22.27 -14.41 9.00
C LEU A 505 -22.66 -14.63 10.47
N ASP A 506 -23.86 -14.17 10.83
CA ASP A 506 -24.42 -14.40 12.17
C ASP A 506 -24.93 -15.83 12.33
N SER A 507 -25.51 -16.17 13.49
CA SER A 507 -26.05 -17.51 13.77
C SER A 507 -27.13 -17.97 12.80
N GLU A 508 -27.83 -17.03 12.15
CA GLU A 508 -28.93 -17.27 11.23
C GLU A 508 -28.49 -17.18 9.75
N MET A 509 -27.17 -17.08 9.50
CA MET A 509 -26.57 -16.90 8.17
C MET A 509 -26.88 -15.55 7.50
N ASN A 510 -27.26 -14.53 8.27
CA ASN A 510 -27.40 -13.18 7.71
C ASN A 510 -26.02 -12.50 7.56
N PRO A 511 -25.79 -11.75 6.48
CA PRO A 511 -24.51 -11.09 6.24
C PRO A 511 -24.37 -9.79 7.03
N LYS A 512 -23.15 -9.56 7.52
CA LYS A 512 -22.72 -8.30 8.11
C LYS A 512 -21.39 -7.84 7.52
N ILE A 513 -21.36 -6.64 6.95
CA ILE A 513 -20.14 -6.01 6.43
C ILE A 513 -19.25 -5.61 7.61
N SER A 514 -17.95 -5.89 7.49
CA SER A 514 -16.93 -5.66 8.52
C SER A 514 -15.67 -5.04 7.93
N ASP A 515 -14.76 -4.60 8.81
CA ASP A 515 -13.42 -4.09 8.48
C ASP A 515 -13.39 -2.72 7.79
N PHE A 516 -13.75 -1.69 8.56
CA PHE A 516 -13.84 -0.30 8.09
C PHE A 516 -12.50 0.47 8.18
N GLY A 517 -11.37 -0.21 8.39
CA GLY A 517 -10.07 0.44 8.57
C GLY A 517 -9.67 1.36 7.41
N LEU A 518 -10.02 0.97 6.18
CA LEU A 518 -9.73 1.71 4.94
C LEU A 518 -10.87 2.63 4.49
N ALA A 519 -12.01 2.62 5.19
CA ALA A 519 -13.19 3.36 4.79
C ALA A 519 -13.00 4.88 4.92
N ARG A 520 -13.74 5.65 4.12
CA ARG A 520 -13.60 7.11 4.00
C ARG A 520 -14.94 7.81 4.03
N ILE A 521 -15.01 8.91 4.79
CA ILE A 521 -16.17 9.80 4.85
C ILE A 521 -16.11 10.80 3.69
N PHE A 522 -17.19 10.88 2.93
CA PHE A 522 -17.42 11.94 1.95
C PHE A 522 -18.21 13.08 2.59
N LYS A 523 -17.82 14.32 2.27
CA LYS A 523 -18.62 15.50 2.64
C LYS A 523 -19.86 15.56 1.73
N THR A 524 -20.91 16.24 2.17
CA THR A 524 -22.25 16.25 1.51
C THR A 524 -22.24 16.51 0.00
N ASN A 525 -21.26 17.25 -0.53
CA ASN A 525 -21.17 17.58 -1.97
C ASN A 525 -20.06 16.82 -2.72
N GLN A 526 -19.39 15.88 -2.07
CA GLN A 526 -18.31 15.10 -2.66
C GLN A 526 -18.86 13.82 -3.28
N THR A 527 -18.71 13.66 -4.59
CA THR A 527 -19.14 12.47 -5.34
C THR A 527 -17.98 11.52 -5.63
N GLU A 528 -16.75 12.02 -5.67
CA GLU A 528 -15.52 11.26 -5.88
C GLU A 528 -14.34 11.83 -5.09
N ALA A 529 -13.29 11.02 -4.92
CA ALA A 529 -12.06 11.40 -4.25
C ALA A 529 -10.85 10.74 -4.90
N ASN A 530 -9.69 11.38 -4.85
CA ASN A 530 -8.42 10.81 -5.31
C ASN A 530 -7.47 10.58 -4.12
N THR A 531 -6.69 9.51 -4.15
CA THR A 531 -5.60 9.24 -3.20
C THR A 531 -4.33 8.75 -3.90
N GLY A 532 -3.18 9.27 -3.47
CA GLY A 532 -1.87 8.78 -3.92
C GLY A 532 -1.43 7.43 -3.34
N ASN A 533 -2.17 6.90 -2.35
CA ASN A 533 -1.91 5.61 -1.73
C ASN A 533 -3.08 4.66 -2.04
N VAL A 534 -2.95 3.90 -3.13
CA VAL A 534 -3.90 2.85 -3.51
C VAL A 534 -3.75 1.67 -2.55
N VAL A 535 -4.80 1.40 -1.79
CA VAL A 535 -4.85 0.32 -0.78
C VAL A 535 -6.18 -0.43 -0.87
N GLY A 536 -6.16 -1.75 -0.72
CA GLY A 536 -7.34 -2.59 -0.86
C GLY A 536 -6.96 -3.95 -1.44
N THR A 537 -7.96 -4.79 -1.67
CA THR A 537 -7.73 -6.18 -2.10
C THR A 537 -7.81 -6.32 -3.61
N TYR A 538 -6.74 -6.82 -4.21
CA TYR A 538 -6.68 -7.11 -5.64
C TYR A 538 -7.78 -8.10 -6.05
N GLY A 539 -8.38 -7.89 -7.22
CA GLY A 539 -9.55 -8.65 -7.70
C GLY A 539 -10.90 -8.01 -7.35
N TYR A 540 -10.96 -7.17 -6.30
CA TYR A 540 -12.17 -6.44 -5.91
C TYR A 540 -12.08 -4.94 -6.22
N MET A 541 -10.87 -4.40 -6.39
CA MET A 541 -10.67 -2.98 -6.71
C MET A 541 -11.18 -2.63 -8.12
N SER A 542 -11.92 -1.53 -8.21
CA SER A 542 -12.35 -0.98 -9.51
C SER A 542 -11.16 -0.46 -10.33
N PRO A 543 -11.25 -0.45 -11.67
CA PRO A 543 -10.16 -0.02 -12.55
C PRO A 543 -9.66 1.39 -12.26
N GLU A 544 -10.57 2.36 -12.12
CA GLU A 544 -10.25 3.76 -11.87
C GLU A 544 -9.56 3.99 -10.51
N TYR A 545 -9.85 3.12 -9.54
CA TYR A 545 -9.23 3.15 -8.23
C TYR A 545 -7.84 2.52 -8.26
N ALA A 546 -7.71 1.36 -8.91
CA ALA A 546 -6.45 0.65 -9.05
C ALA A 546 -5.42 1.43 -9.88
N LEU A 547 -5.86 2.11 -10.95
CA LEU A 547 -4.99 2.81 -11.89
C LEU A 547 -4.66 4.25 -11.45
N ASN A 548 -5.67 4.99 -11.00
CA ASN A 548 -5.57 6.44 -10.79
C ASN A 548 -5.81 6.87 -9.33
N GLY A 549 -6.10 5.93 -8.43
CA GLY A 549 -6.44 6.22 -7.04
C GLY A 549 -7.78 6.92 -6.85
N ILE A 550 -8.64 6.91 -7.87
CA ILE A 550 -9.97 7.55 -7.84
C ILE A 550 -10.97 6.59 -7.22
N PHE A 551 -11.68 7.00 -6.17
CA PHE A 551 -12.71 6.18 -5.54
C PHE A 551 -14.00 6.96 -5.30
N SER A 552 -15.12 6.24 -5.35
CA SER A 552 -16.47 6.72 -5.10
C SER A 552 -17.37 5.56 -4.63
N GLU A 553 -18.66 5.81 -4.45
CA GLU A 553 -19.66 4.75 -4.25
C GLU A 553 -19.63 3.69 -5.37
N LYS A 554 -19.28 4.09 -6.60
CA LYS A 554 -19.17 3.18 -7.75
C LYS A 554 -18.00 2.20 -7.63
N SER A 555 -16.99 2.52 -6.82
CA SER A 555 -15.88 1.59 -6.52
C SER A 555 -16.32 0.46 -5.59
N ASP A 556 -17.18 0.76 -4.62
CA ASP A 556 -17.81 -0.27 -3.76
C ASP A 556 -18.84 -1.10 -4.55
N VAL A 557 -19.57 -0.48 -5.49
CA VAL A 557 -20.49 -1.19 -6.41
C VAL A 557 -19.73 -2.21 -7.25
N PHE A 558 -18.56 -1.85 -7.77
CA PHE A 558 -17.70 -2.79 -8.50
C PHE A 558 -17.33 -3.99 -7.62
N SER A 559 -16.87 -3.73 -6.38
CA SER A 559 -16.53 -4.78 -5.41
C SER A 559 -17.73 -5.69 -5.10
N PHE A 560 -18.93 -5.11 -4.97
CA PHE A 560 -20.19 -5.86 -4.81
C PHE A 560 -20.48 -6.77 -5.99
N GLY A 561 -20.31 -6.28 -7.23
CA GLY A 561 -20.48 -7.08 -8.45
C GLY A 561 -19.55 -8.29 -8.49
N VAL A 562 -18.30 -8.14 -8.04
CA VAL A 562 -17.36 -9.26 -7.89
C VAL A 562 -17.88 -10.27 -6.88
N ILE A 563 -18.29 -9.83 -5.68
CA ILE A 563 -18.83 -10.72 -4.63
C ILE A 563 -20.08 -11.45 -5.11
N LEU A 564 -20.95 -10.77 -5.86
CA LEU A 564 -22.16 -11.34 -6.44
C LEU A 564 -21.82 -12.49 -7.40
N LEU A 565 -20.84 -12.31 -8.28
CA LEU A 565 -20.38 -13.38 -9.17
C LEU A 565 -19.72 -14.52 -8.40
N GLU A 566 -18.92 -14.25 -7.35
CA GLU A 566 -18.35 -15.29 -6.49
C GLU A 566 -19.44 -16.11 -5.78
N LEU A 567 -20.49 -15.44 -5.29
CA LEU A 567 -21.67 -16.06 -4.68
C LEU A 567 -22.47 -16.90 -5.67
N ILE A 568 -22.49 -16.57 -6.96
CA ILE A 568 -23.21 -17.37 -7.96
C ILE A 568 -22.40 -18.60 -8.37
N THR A 569 -21.10 -18.42 -8.49
CA THR A 569 -20.22 -19.39 -9.15
C THR A 569 -19.47 -20.32 -8.22
N GLY A 570 -19.37 -19.99 -6.92
CA GLY A 570 -18.50 -20.73 -6.00
C GLY A 570 -17.01 -20.54 -6.29
N LYS A 571 -16.67 -19.62 -7.20
CA LYS A 571 -15.33 -19.45 -7.78
C LYS A 571 -14.69 -18.17 -7.30
N ARG A 572 -13.38 -18.18 -7.02
CA ARG A 572 -12.63 -16.99 -6.57
C ARG A 572 -12.40 -16.02 -7.73
N SER A 573 -12.52 -14.72 -7.48
CA SER A 573 -12.26 -13.66 -8.46
C SER A 573 -10.87 -13.78 -9.11
N THR A 574 -9.84 -14.13 -8.35
CA THR A 574 -8.44 -14.27 -8.80
C THR A 574 -8.06 -15.66 -9.32
N GLY A 575 -9.04 -16.57 -9.49
CA GLY A 575 -8.79 -17.93 -10.01
C GLY A 575 -8.63 -17.95 -11.53
N PHE A 576 -7.86 -18.91 -12.06
CA PHE A 576 -7.76 -19.18 -13.49
C PHE A 576 -8.84 -20.17 -13.92
N TYR A 577 -9.66 -19.80 -14.92
CA TYR A 577 -10.75 -20.64 -15.41
C TYR A 577 -10.47 -21.10 -16.83
N ALA A 578 -10.17 -22.39 -17.00
CA ALA A 578 -9.63 -22.98 -18.24
C ALA A 578 -10.56 -22.91 -19.48
N TYR A 579 -11.72 -22.28 -19.38
CA TYR A 579 -12.61 -22.11 -20.51
C TYR A 579 -12.11 -20.97 -21.42
N ARG A 580 -11.63 -21.35 -22.63
CA ARG A 580 -11.30 -20.47 -23.77
C ARG A 580 -10.48 -19.20 -23.44
N ASN A 581 -9.48 -19.31 -22.57
CA ASN A 581 -8.54 -18.23 -22.23
C ASN A 581 -9.11 -17.09 -21.35
N SER A 582 -10.15 -17.34 -20.56
CA SER A 582 -10.62 -16.36 -19.56
C SER A 582 -9.68 -16.32 -18.34
N LEU A 583 -9.05 -15.15 -18.13
CA LEU A 583 -7.93 -14.95 -17.20
C LEU A 583 -8.35 -14.80 -15.71
N ASN A 584 -9.62 -14.49 -15.47
CA ASN A 584 -10.22 -14.27 -14.15
C ASN A 584 -11.73 -14.54 -14.20
N LEU A 585 -12.40 -14.54 -13.04
CA LEU A 585 -13.84 -14.81 -12.95
C LEU A 585 -14.70 -13.84 -13.79
N LEU A 586 -14.31 -12.57 -13.85
CA LEU A 586 -15.09 -11.52 -14.51
C LEU A 586 -15.14 -11.74 -16.02
N GLY A 587 -13.99 -12.07 -16.62
CA GLY A 587 -13.91 -12.44 -18.03
C GLY A 587 -14.62 -13.75 -18.34
N TYR A 588 -14.51 -14.74 -17.45
CA TYR A 588 -15.25 -15.99 -17.61
C TYR A 588 -16.77 -15.74 -17.58
N ALA A 589 -17.26 -14.96 -16.62
CA ALA A 589 -18.67 -14.62 -16.52
C ALA A 589 -19.19 -13.83 -17.73
N TRP A 590 -18.42 -12.85 -18.20
CA TRP A 590 -18.75 -12.08 -19.40
C TRP A 590 -18.85 -12.98 -20.65
N GLN A 591 -17.89 -13.88 -20.83
CA GLN A 591 -17.90 -14.78 -21.98
C GLN A 591 -19.12 -15.72 -21.97
N MET A 592 -19.44 -16.29 -20.80
CA MET A 592 -20.63 -17.15 -20.67
C MET A 592 -21.92 -16.37 -20.93
N TRP A 593 -21.96 -15.08 -20.59
CA TRP A 593 -23.07 -14.19 -20.90
C TRP A 593 -23.21 -13.93 -22.41
N GLU A 594 -22.13 -13.55 -23.10
CA GLU A 594 -22.16 -13.31 -24.55
C GLU A 594 -22.53 -14.57 -25.34
N GLU A 595 -22.12 -15.76 -24.88
CA GLU A 595 -22.45 -17.04 -25.50
C GLU A 595 -23.91 -17.51 -25.22
N GLY A 596 -24.69 -16.76 -24.43
CA GLY A 596 -26.04 -17.16 -24.03
C GLY A 596 -26.08 -18.34 -23.05
N ARG A 597 -24.96 -18.61 -22.37
CA ARG A 597 -24.72 -19.77 -21.48
C ARG A 597 -24.52 -19.37 -20.02
N ALA A 598 -24.96 -18.17 -19.64
CA ALA A 598 -24.76 -17.61 -18.31
C ALA A 598 -25.21 -18.55 -17.17
N LEU A 599 -26.27 -19.33 -17.36
CA LEU A 599 -26.77 -20.27 -16.34
C LEU A 599 -25.75 -21.37 -15.97
N GLU A 600 -24.80 -21.70 -16.84
CA GLU A 600 -23.72 -22.65 -16.53
C GLU A 600 -22.69 -22.08 -15.54
N LEU A 601 -22.78 -20.80 -15.19
CA LEU A 601 -22.00 -20.21 -14.10
C LEU A 601 -22.49 -20.68 -12.74
N GLN A 602 -23.68 -21.26 -12.63
CA GLN A 602 -24.28 -21.68 -11.36
C GLN A 602 -23.44 -22.76 -10.65
N ASP A 603 -23.17 -22.53 -9.36
CA ASP A 603 -22.54 -23.52 -8.49
C ASP A 603 -23.46 -24.73 -8.27
N LEU A 604 -22.92 -25.94 -8.41
CA LEU A 604 -23.65 -27.19 -8.19
C LEU A 604 -24.27 -27.29 -6.78
N SER A 605 -23.68 -26.60 -5.79
CA SER A 605 -24.17 -26.61 -4.41
C SER A 605 -25.47 -25.81 -4.21
N MET A 606 -25.95 -25.09 -5.22
CA MET A 606 -27.18 -24.30 -5.15
C MET A 606 -28.47 -25.13 -5.19
N GLY A 607 -28.40 -26.38 -5.65
CA GLY A 607 -29.53 -27.32 -5.76
C GLY A 607 -30.39 -27.14 -7.03
N ASP A 608 -31.25 -28.13 -7.30
CA ASP A 608 -32.07 -28.22 -8.52
C ASP A 608 -33.38 -27.42 -8.47
N SER A 609 -33.77 -26.90 -7.29
CA SER A 609 -35.03 -26.17 -7.07
C SER A 609 -34.95 -24.66 -7.39
N VAL A 610 -33.93 -24.24 -8.14
CA VAL A 610 -33.60 -22.83 -8.34
C VAL A 610 -34.39 -22.25 -9.51
N GLN A 611 -35.02 -21.09 -9.28
CA GLN A 611 -35.67 -20.35 -10.35
C GLN A 611 -34.59 -19.73 -11.26
N THR A 612 -34.38 -20.32 -12.44
CA THR A 612 -33.32 -19.93 -13.38
C THR A 612 -33.38 -18.46 -13.80
N SER A 613 -34.57 -17.85 -13.84
CA SER A 613 -34.74 -16.42 -14.12
C SER A 613 -34.11 -15.51 -13.06
N GLU A 614 -34.14 -15.92 -11.79
CA GLU A 614 -33.59 -15.15 -10.68
C GLU A 614 -32.06 -15.16 -10.70
N VAL A 615 -31.46 -16.35 -10.93
CA VAL A 615 -30.00 -16.50 -11.09
C VAL A 615 -29.50 -15.69 -12.28
N LEU A 616 -30.19 -15.78 -13.43
CA LEU A 616 -29.82 -15.03 -14.62
C LEU A 616 -29.87 -13.51 -14.38
N LYS A 617 -30.91 -13.04 -13.66
CA LYS A 617 -31.02 -11.63 -13.22
C LYS A 617 -29.84 -11.21 -12.35
N CYS A 618 -29.43 -12.04 -11.39
CA CYS A 618 -28.28 -11.77 -10.53
C CYS A 618 -26.95 -11.79 -11.30
N ILE A 619 -26.77 -12.67 -12.30
CA ILE A 619 -25.59 -12.65 -13.17
C ILE A 619 -25.53 -11.35 -13.97
N GLN A 620 -26.65 -10.97 -14.60
CA GLN A 620 -26.74 -9.73 -15.36
C GLN A 620 -26.44 -8.51 -14.49
N LEU A 621 -26.99 -8.48 -13.27
CA LEU A 621 -26.73 -7.42 -12.29
C LEU A 621 -25.25 -7.39 -11.87
N GLY A 622 -24.63 -8.54 -11.65
CA GLY A 622 -23.20 -8.67 -11.38
C GLY A 622 -22.36 -8.04 -12.48
N LEU A 623 -22.65 -8.37 -13.75
CA LEU A 623 -21.99 -7.80 -14.93
C LEU A 623 -22.20 -6.28 -15.04
N LEU A 624 -23.39 -5.77 -14.75
CA LEU A 624 -23.67 -4.33 -14.71
C LEU A 624 -22.88 -3.60 -13.60
N CYS A 625 -22.61 -4.27 -12.49
CA CYS A 625 -21.83 -3.69 -11.39
C CYS A 625 -20.34 -3.60 -11.71
N ILE A 626 -19.79 -4.48 -12.56
CA ILE A 626 -18.34 -4.55 -12.87
C ILE A 626 -17.93 -3.84 -14.17
N GLN A 627 -18.76 -2.92 -14.67
CA GLN A 627 -18.46 -2.15 -15.89
C GLN A 627 -17.16 -1.33 -15.74
N GLU A 628 -16.42 -1.18 -16.84
CA GLU A 628 -15.17 -0.41 -16.83
C GLU A 628 -15.41 1.04 -16.43
N ASP A 629 -16.34 1.72 -17.11
CA ASP A 629 -16.75 3.07 -16.76
C ASP A 629 -17.63 3.05 -15.50
N ALA A 630 -17.24 3.82 -14.48
CA ALA A 630 -17.98 3.97 -13.24
C ALA A 630 -19.40 4.54 -13.45
N SER A 631 -19.61 5.34 -14.51
CA SER A 631 -20.91 5.91 -14.84
C SER A 631 -21.93 4.88 -15.32
N ASP A 632 -21.47 3.80 -15.96
CA ASP A 632 -22.31 2.70 -16.45
C ASP A 632 -22.79 1.76 -15.33
N ARG A 633 -22.16 1.82 -14.14
CA ARG A 633 -22.54 0.99 -12.99
C ARG A 633 -23.81 1.53 -12.31
N PRO A 634 -24.77 0.69 -11.89
CA PRO A 634 -25.96 1.15 -11.17
C PRO A 634 -25.60 1.72 -9.78
N THR A 635 -26.50 2.48 -9.17
CA THR A 635 -26.38 2.87 -7.76
C THR A 635 -26.87 1.74 -6.85
N MET A 636 -26.49 1.76 -5.57
CA MET A 636 -26.97 0.75 -4.61
C MET A 636 -28.49 0.79 -4.43
N SER A 637 -29.13 1.97 -4.52
CA SER A 637 -30.58 2.10 -4.49
C SER A 637 -31.24 1.40 -5.68
N SER A 638 -30.70 1.58 -6.89
CA SER A 638 -31.15 0.83 -8.06
C SER A 638 -30.94 -0.68 -7.90
N ILE A 639 -29.78 -1.10 -7.40
CA ILE A 639 -29.46 -2.52 -7.15
C ILE A 639 -30.49 -3.15 -6.20
N VAL A 640 -30.79 -2.51 -5.07
CA VAL A 640 -31.80 -3.02 -4.12
C VAL A 640 -33.18 -3.09 -4.76
N SER A 641 -33.58 -2.07 -5.53
CA SER A 641 -34.86 -2.08 -6.26
C SER A 641 -34.96 -3.22 -7.29
N ILE A 642 -33.87 -3.52 -8.00
CA ILE A 642 -33.78 -4.63 -8.97
C ILE A 642 -33.89 -5.99 -8.27
N LEU A 643 -33.23 -6.15 -7.12
CA LEU A 643 -33.28 -7.39 -6.35
C LEU A 643 -34.70 -7.67 -5.85
N SER A 644 -35.39 -6.65 -5.32
CA SER A 644 -36.76 -6.78 -4.78
C SER A 644 -37.88 -6.89 -5.82
N ASN A 645 -37.61 -6.63 -7.11
CA ASN A 645 -38.62 -6.69 -8.17
C ASN A 645 -38.33 -7.85 -9.14
N GLU A 646 -39.23 -8.84 -9.19
CA GLU A 646 -39.12 -10.00 -10.07
C GLU A 646 -39.24 -9.63 -11.56
N ASN A 647 -40.01 -8.59 -11.89
CA ASN A 647 -40.35 -8.20 -13.27
C ASN A 647 -39.56 -6.98 -13.78
N CYS A 648 -38.40 -6.68 -13.19
CA CYS A 648 -37.57 -5.55 -13.61
C CYS A 648 -36.77 -5.87 -14.88
N THR A 649 -36.91 -5.03 -15.91
CA THR A 649 -36.10 -5.11 -17.12
C THR A 649 -34.74 -4.44 -16.91
N LEU A 650 -33.67 -5.24 -16.99
CA LEU A 650 -32.30 -4.78 -16.85
C LEU A 650 -31.70 -4.38 -18.20
N PRO A 651 -30.87 -3.32 -18.26
CA PRO A 651 -30.10 -3.01 -19.47
C PRO A 651 -29.12 -4.14 -19.78
N VAL A 652 -28.80 -4.31 -21.06
CA VAL A 652 -27.78 -5.27 -21.50
C VAL A 652 -26.41 -4.76 -21.02
N PRO A 653 -25.64 -5.55 -20.24
CA PRO A 653 -24.32 -5.13 -19.79
C PRO A 653 -23.38 -4.97 -20.98
N LYS A 654 -22.47 -3.99 -20.93
CA LYS A 654 -21.36 -3.88 -21.89
C LYS A 654 -20.19 -4.73 -21.39
N GLN A 655 -19.15 -4.83 -22.21
CA GLN A 655 -17.95 -5.57 -21.84
C GLN A 655 -17.33 -4.96 -20.57
N PRO A 656 -17.22 -5.72 -19.46
CA PRO A 656 -16.66 -5.20 -18.23
C PRO A 656 -15.14 -5.08 -18.30
N ALA A 657 -14.57 -4.27 -17.40
CA ALA A 657 -13.12 -4.21 -17.28
C ALA A 657 -12.55 -5.60 -16.99
N PHE A 658 -11.39 -5.89 -17.56
CA PHE A 658 -10.68 -7.17 -17.41
C PHE A 658 -11.40 -8.39 -18.04
N ALA A 659 -12.41 -8.19 -18.91
CA ALA A 659 -13.21 -9.28 -19.47
C ALA A 659 -12.53 -10.08 -20.58
N ILE A 660 -11.82 -9.44 -21.51
CA ILE A 660 -11.06 -10.09 -22.61
C ILE A 660 -9.90 -9.17 -22.99
N GLY A 661 -8.69 -9.72 -23.18
CA GLY A 661 -7.46 -9.01 -23.58
C GLY A 661 -7.48 -8.43 -25.01
N LYS A 662 -8.39 -7.49 -25.27
CA LYS A 662 -8.45 -6.69 -26.50
C LYS A 662 -8.62 -5.20 -26.18
N HIS A 663 -7.56 -4.56 -25.72
CA HIS A 663 -7.36 -3.14 -26.03
C HIS A 663 -6.01 -2.97 -26.70
N SER A 664 -6.03 -3.09 -28.02
CA SER A 664 -5.07 -2.40 -28.88
C SER A 664 -5.29 -0.90 -28.69
N TYR A 665 -4.35 -0.20 -28.07
CA TYR A 665 -4.24 1.25 -28.26
C TYR A 665 -3.93 1.48 -29.75
N ARG A 666 -4.97 1.76 -30.55
CA ARG A 666 -4.78 2.41 -31.84
C ARG A 666 -4.44 3.87 -31.53
N PHE A 667 -3.15 4.19 -31.47
CA PHE A 667 -2.72 5.56 -31.68
C PHE A 667 -3.04 5.92 -33.13
N LEU A 668 -4.07 6.73 -33.33
CA LEU A 668 -4.23 7.48 -34.57
C LEU A 668 -3.09 8.52 -34.61
N PRO A 669 -2.37 8.66 -35.73
CA PRO A 669 -1.35 9.69 -35.88
C PRO A 669 -2.07 11.03 -36.07
N PHE A 670 -1.92 11.96 -35.13
CA PHE A 670 -2.27 13.35 -35.39
C PHE A 670 -1.03 14.12 -35.84
N SER A 671 -1.16 14.58 -37.07
CA SER A 671 -0.27 15.43 -37.85
C SER A 671 -0.21 16.86 -37.32
N HIS A 672 1.01 17.38 -37.37
CA HIS A 672 1.48 18.79 -37.28
C HIS A 672 1.43 19.48 -35.92
#